data_AF-A0A8J7A4C5-F1
#
_entry.id   AF-A0A8J7A4C5-F1
#
_cell.length_a   1.000
_cell.length_b   1.000
_cell.length_c   1.000
_cell.angle_alpha   90.00
_cell.angle_beta   90.00
_cell.angle_gamma   90.00
#
_symmetry.space_group_name_H-M   'P 1'
#
loop_
_entity.id
_entity.type
_entity.pdbx_description
1 polymer ?
#
loop_
_entity_poly.entity_id
_entity_poly.type
_entity_poly.pdbx_seq_one_letter_code
_entity_poly.pdbx_strand_id
1 'polypeptide(L)'
;MTERDIPEGWSPARAREPDHTNRTPNFGENQAFGIPATGSNSKSVKQQTDNNSEELPIIDHHAAESSSPSRRSRPLPRWMKGWLLWSILLAFIPGSIGFISMAMLLKLPSAPNCPSIFWPLASASVRLHCAQLAASKQTVNDLLQAIALVKQLPENHPLRGEIDRFVEEWSRDILQLADQNFQAGNLEQAIATAQKIPQDLPAYKLVDEKIAKWESIWFKAEDIYKTVEEQLQQRRWQSASMLAAKLLRVDNRYWSSTKYDQLNRLIVSVREDGDKLDKADSLAKTKVVDNLLQAIKIAESIGKDSYFYQKAQESIPLFGRTMLGLAQAKLDVRDADAALDIARQIPDNAKLQADIEDFIAIADAQRSAWIGTVSSLETAIAQAQEIDPSRPNYNKAQQLITRWQLEIEDVARLDKARTLASQGTINDLAAAIIEAQQIPVSNPRGSEARQEAGRWQAQVETIEDRPYLERAEQMALLEDINSLQAAIAEASQIRRGRALYPEARRRVNNWIAKVQRIQDQPYLDQARDLAQTGDLTAAINAAQTIASSGRALSGEAQSAINDWQAQIRARDNWKRAREVAIVGTPDALVEAIRLADRVPSRSILRLDANVGIDQWSQQLLDIARSQSNSNLNRAIEIAQLVPKGSSAYSTAQEQIRNWQQLLNPQPLPQPEPVLPQASVTDGTNL
;
A
#
# COMPACT_ATOMS: atom_id res chain seq x y z
N MET A 1 -39.51 -16.89 -12.81
CA MET A 1 -38.10 -16.54 -13.03
C MET A 1 -37.31 -17.15 -11.90
N THR A 2 -36.73 -18.33 -12.14
CA THR A 2 -35.97 -19.13 -11.17
C THR A 2 -35.23 -20.20 -11.96
N GLU A 3 -33.98 -19.91 -12.35
CA GLU A 3 -33.02 -20.86 -12.92
C GLU A 3 -31.86 -20.95 -11.91
N ARG A 4 -31.71 -22.07 -11.20
CA ARG A 4 -31.26 -23.42 -11.63
C ARG A 4 -29.73 -23.53 -11.64
N ASP A 5 -29.24 -24.27 -10.66
CA ASP A 5 -27.85 -24.66 -10.48
C ASP A 5 -27.36 -25.64 -11.56
N ILE A 6 -26.05 -25.68 -11.77
CA ILE A 6 -25.35 -26.71 -12.57
C ILE A 6 -24.12 -27.18 -11.76
N PRO A 7 -23.96 -28.49 -11.47
CA PRO A 7 -22.88 -29.00 -10.62
C PRO A 7 -21.66 -29.56 -11.40
N GLU A 8 -20.53 -29.62 -10.67
CA GLU A 8 -19.37 -30.53 -10.80
C GLU A 8 -18.65 -30.73 -12.16
N GLY A 9 -17.45 -30.12 -12.26
CA GLY A 9 -16.17 -30.81 -12.04
C GLY A 9 -15.61 -31.83 -13.06
N TRP A 10 -14.31 -31.71 -13.38
CA TRP A 10 -13.26 -32.76 -13.23
C TRP A 10 -11.89 -32.24 -13.74
N SER A 11 -10.80 -32.80 -13.21
CA SER A 11 -9.41 -32.50 -13.58
C SER A 11 -8.63 -33.77 -13.92
N PRO A 12 -7.58 -33.70 -14.78
CA PRO A 12 -6.51 -34.71 -14.67
C PRO A 12 -5.05 -34.22 -14.89
N ALA A 13 -4.12 -34.98 -14.28
CA ALA A 13 -2.79 -35.35 -14.79
C ALA A 13 -1.64 -34.29 -14.96
N ARG A 14 -1.01 -33.95 -13.84
CA ARG A 14 0.41 -34.30 -13.50
C ARG A 14 1.38 -34.67 -14.66
N ALA A 15 2.38 -33.81 -14.91
CA ALA A 15 3.72 -34.13 -15.45
C ALA A 15 4.75 -33.22 -14.74
N ARG A 16 5.76 -33.71 -13.99
CA ARG A 16 6.96 -34.51 -14.34
C ARG A 16 8.09 -33.63 -14.91
N GLU A 17 9.09 -33.36 -14.08
CA GLU A 17 10.37 -32.72 -14.46
C GLU A 17 11.25 -33.59 -15.36
N PRO A 18 12.21 -32.96 -16.06
CA PRO A 18 13.51 -33.54 -16.36
C PRO A 18 14.64 -32.74 -15.70
N ASP A 19 15.52 -33.45 -15.01
CA ASP A 19 16.88 -32.99 -14.67
C ASP A 19 17.76 -32.95 -15.94
N HIS A 20 18.86 -32.18 -15.96
CA HIS A 20 20.15 -32.54 -16.61
C HIS A 20 21.19 -31.39 -16.70
N THR A 21 22.28 -31.57 -15.94
CA THR A 21 23.71 -31.35 -16.31
C THR A 21 24.25 -29.98 -16.75
N ASN A 22 25.12 -29.44 -15.88
CA ASN A 22 26.48 -28.95 -16.17
C ASN A 22 26.93 -28.71 -17.63
N ARG A 23 27.31 -27.46 -17.93
CA ARG A 23 28.60 -27.19 -18.61
C ARG A 23 29.08 -25.74 -18.43
N THR A 24 30.35 -25.58 -18.04
CA THR A 24 31.12 -24.36 -18.31
C THR A 24 31.68 -24.39 -19.74
N PRO A 25 32.18 -23.25 -20.25
CA PRO A 25 33.63 -23.16 -20.37
C PRO A 25 34.21 -21.90 -19.70
N ASN A 26 35.53 -21.91 -19.50
CA ASN A 26 36.33 -20.86 -18.87
C ASN A 26 37.23 -20.18 -19.92
N PHE A 27 37.52 -18.88 -19.77
CA PHE A 27 38.74 -18.15 -20.18
C PHE A 27 38.50 -16.63 -19.97
N GLY A 28 39.43 -15.84 -19.41
CA GLY A 28 40.76 -16.18 -18.92
C GLY A 28 41.27 -15.19 -17.86
N GLU A 29 42.35 -15.57 -17.18
CA GLU A 29 42.93 -14.86 -16.04
C GLU A 29 43.82 -13.67 -16.44
N ASN A 30 44.12 -12.81 -15.44
CA ASN A 30 45.49 -12.35 -15.22
C ASN A 30 45.73 -12.14 -13.72
N GLN A 31 46.83 -12.72 -13.21
CA GLN A 31 47.31 -12.59 -11.83
C GLN A 31 48.14 -11.29 -11.73
N ALA A 32 48.09 -10.43 -10.71
CA ALA A 32 48.05 -10.59 -9.25
C ALA A 32 49.43 -10.91 -8.62
N PHE A 33 50.19 -9.87 -8.27
CA PHE A 33 51.19 -9.82 -7.18
C PHE A 33 51.53 -8.35 -6.85
N GLY A 34 51.60 -7.89 -5.60
CA GLY A 34 51.13 -8.53 -4.37
C GLY A 34 51.54 -7.81 -3.06
N ILE A 35 50.90 -8.24 -1.97
CA ILE A 35 51.38 -8.22 -0.56
C ILE A 35 51.38 -6.84 0.18
N PRO A 36 51.06 -6.78 1.50
CA PRO A 36 50.51 -5.57 2.13
C PRO A 36 51.38 -4.97 3.26
N ALA A 37 50.90 -3.87 3.85
CA ALA A 37 51.42 -3.30 5.10
C ALA A 37 50.30 -3.14 6.15
N THR A 38 50.57 -3.56 7.38
CA THR A 38 49.75 -3.32 8.59
C THR A 38 50.41 -2.23 9.45
N GLY A 39 49.63 -1.33 10.06
CA GLY A 39 50.21 -0.19 10.80
C GLY A 39 49.21 0.63 11.64
N SER A 40 49.16 0.33 12.94
CA SER A 40 48.23 0.89 13.94
C SER A 40 48.39 2.38 14.33
N ASN A 41 47.30 2.91 14.90
CA ASN A 41 47.21 3.85 16.05
C ASN A 41 47.56 5.36 15.94
N SER A 42 46.49 6.14 15.70
CA SER A 42 45.89 7.08 16.67
C SER A 42 46.75 7.96 17.62
N LYS A 43 46.74 9.28 17.39
CA LYS A 43 46.28 10.36 18.31
C LYS A 43 46.63 11.77 17.77
N SER A 44 45.83 12.79 18.08
CA SER A 44 46.08 14.18 17.66
C SER A 44 45.72 15.22 18.74
N VAL A 45 46.72 15.77 19.45
CA VAL A 45 46.53 16.87 20.43
C VAL A 45 47.73 17.83 20.43
N LYS A 46 47.48 19.07 19.96
CA LYS A 46 48.09 20.38 20.35
C LYS A 46 49.62 20.63 20.34
N GLN A 47 49.98 21.68 19.58
CA GLN A 47 50.59 22.96 20.02
C GLN A 47 52.12 23.20 19.90
N GLN A 48 52.45 24.23 19.10
CA GLN A 48 53.72 25.00 19.02
C GLN A 48 54.98 24.25 18.49
N THR A 49 56.00 24.91 17.92
CA THR A 49 56.36 26.35 17.89
C THR A 49 57.07 26.79 16.58
N ASP A 50 57.08 28.10 16.32
CA ASP A 50 58.05 28.91 15.54
C ASP A 50 58.24 28.75 14.00
N ASN A 51 58.96 29.71 13.40
CA ASN A 51 58.77 30.22 12.02
C ASN A 51 60.07 30.36 11.18
N ASN A 52 59.91 30.30 9.83
CA ASN A 52 60.74 30.94 8.76
C ASN A 52 62.20 30.43 8.57
N SER A 53 62.90 30.52 7.42
CA SER A 53 62.65 30.90 5.99
C SER A 53 63.92 30.50 5.16
N GLU A 54 64.05 30.56 3.82
CA GLU A 54 63.17 31.02 2.73
C GLU A 54 63.04 29.92 1.61
N GLU A 55 63.46 29.94 0.33
CA GLU A 55 64.11 30.89 -0.62
C GLU A 55 63.81 30.47 -2.08
N LEU A 56 63.66 31.42 -3.03
CA LEU A 56 63.67 31.28 -4.51
C LEU A 56 63.85 32.71 -5.13
N PRO A 57 64.30 32.92 -6.39
CA PRO A 57 65.70 33.28 -6.63
C PRO A 57 65.96 34.66 -7.26
N ILE A 58 67.22 35.13 -7.11
CA ILE A 58 68.12 35.85 -8.05
C ILE A 58 67.43 36.36 -9.35
N ILE A 59 67.46 37.65 -9.74
CA ILE A 59 68.58 38.62 -9.79
C ILE A 59 68.12 40.05 -9.46
N ASP A 60 68.73 40.72 -8.46
CA ASP A 60 69.53 41.95 -8.67
C ASP A 60 70.32 42.33 -7.40
N HIS A 61 71.43 43.06 -7.53
CA HIS A 61 72.49 43.08 -6.50
C HIS A 61 72.48 44.27 -5.52
N HIS A 62 72.48 43.93 -4.22
CA HIS A 62 73.10 44.64 -3.08
C HIS A 62 72.55 46.04 -2.69
N ALA A 63 72.49 46.41 -1.40
CA ALA A 63 72.60 45.63 -0.16
C ALA A 63 71.84 46.36 0.96
N ALA A 64 71.40 45.63 1.98
CA ALA A 64 70.79 46.21 3.17
C ALA A 64 71.84 46.58 4.22
N GLU A 65 71.62 47.68 4.93
CA GLU A 65 71.97 47.74 6.35
C GLU A 65 71.04 48.72 7.09
N SER A 66 70.75 48.43 8.35
CA SER A 66 69.72 49.12 9.13
C SER A 66 70.26 49.66 10.45
N SER A 67 69.99 50.93 10.76
CA SER A 67 70.07 51.40 12.16
C SER A 67 69.18 52.61 12.44
N SER A 68 68.56 52.56 13.62
CA SER A 68 68.08 53.72 14.39
C SER A 68 69.00 53.86 15.62
N PRO A 69 68.95 54.94 16.45
CA PRO A 69 68.14 56.16 16.35
C PRO A 69 68.95 57.46 16.55
N SER A 70 68.23 58.57 16.76
CA SER A 70 68.68 59.83 17.39
C SER A 70 69.57 60.79 16.58
N ARG A 71 69.11 62.04 16.43
CA ARG A 71 69.92 63.18 16.00
C ARG A 71 70.09 64.18 17.15
N ARG A 72 71.26 64.16 17.81
CA ARG A 72 71.78 65.32 18.56
C ARG A 72 72.64 66.16 17.62
N SER A 73 72.38 67.46 17.53
CA SER A 73 73.08 68.39 16.66
C SER A 73 74.33 68.99 17.32
N ARG A 74 75.51 68.88 16.69
CA ARG A 74 76.74 69.67 16.96
C ARG A 74 77.70 69.60 15.75
N PRO A 75 78.75 70.44 15.63
CA PRO A 75 78.68 71.54 14.66
C PRO A 75 79.68 71.46 13.49
N LEU A 76 79.52 72.37 12.51
CA LEU A 76 80.30 72.44 11.27
C LEU A 76 81.76 72.94 11.44
N PRO A 77 82.72 72.51 10.57
CA PRO A 77 84.12 72.94 10.61
C PRO A 77 84.39 74.41 10.24
N ARG A 78 85.59 74.90 10.55
CA ARG A 78 85.97 76.33 10.49
C ARG A 78 86.61 76.84 9.17
N TRP A 79 86.88 75.98 8.19
CA TRP A 79 87.69 76.32 7.00
C TRP A 79 86.89 76.76 5.75
N MET A 80 85.71 77.36 5.92
CA MET A 80 84.87 77.81 4.78
C MET A 80 84.24 79.20 5.00
N LYS A 81 85.01 80.13 5.60
CA LYS A 81 84.56 81.51 5.90
C LYS A 81 85.48 82.62 5.35
N GLY A 82 86.37 82.29 4.41
CA GLY A 82 87.34 83.25 3.86
C GLY A 82 86.96 83.88 2.51
N TRP A 83 86.07 83.26 1.72
CA TRP A 83 85.84 83.65 0.33
C TRP A 83 84.48 84.32 0.14
N LEU A 84 84.51 85.66 0.19
CA LEU A 84 83.58 86.62 -0.45
C LEU A 84 82.07 86.34 -0.28
N LEU A 85 81.31 87.05 0.58
CA LEU A 85 81.56 88.31 1.28
C LEU A 85 81.89 89.55 0.42
N TRP A 86 81.96 89.39 -0.91
CA TRP A 86 81.99 90.51 -1.89
C TRP A 86 80.89 90.37 -2.94
N SER A 87 80.48 89.14 -3.27
CA SER A 87 79.31 88.82 -4.11
C SER A 87 77.99 89.44 -3.59
N ILE A 88 77.90 89.68 -2.28
CA ILE A 88 76.72 90.25 -1.62
C ILE A 88 76.65 91.79 -1.79
N LEU A 89 77.73 92.47 -2.17
CA LEU A 89 77.79 93.94 -2.15
C LEU A 89 77.25 94.63 -3.41
N LEU A 90 77.07 93.92 -4.54
CA LEU A 90 76.85 94.54 -5.85
C LEU A 90 75.48 94.26 -6.52
N ALA A 91 74.54 93.61 -5.83
CA ALA A 91 73.32 93.08 -6.47
C ALA A 91 72.00 93.29 -5.69
N PHE A 92 71.95 94.22 -4.72
CA PHE A 92 70.82 94.31 -3.77
C PHE A 92 70.02 95.64 -3.78
N ILE A 93 70.23 96.51 -4.77
CA ILE A 93 69.56 97.83 -4.87
C ILE A 93 69.35 98.20 -6.36
N PRO A 94 68.41 97.59 -7.13
CA PRO A 94 66.98 97.56 -6.78
C PRO A 94 66.18 96.32 -7.29
N GLY A 95 65.29 95.72 -6.47
CA GLY A 95 64.41 94.65 -6.98
C GLY A 95 63.33 94.08 -6.05
N SER A 96 63.31 94.43 -4.76
CA SER A 96 62.49 93.76 -3.74
C SER A 96 61.05 94.25 -3.59
N ILE A 97 60.63 95.32 -4.27
CA ILE A 97 59.35 95.98 -4.01
C ILE A 97 58.18 95.35 -4.80
N GLY A 98 58.40 94.86 -6.03
CA GLY A 98 57.31 94.41 -6.91
C GLY A 98 56.63 93.08 -6.52
N PHE A 99 57.38 92.13 -5.94
CA PHE A 99 56.85 90.78 -5.67
C PHE A 99 55.92 90.70 -4.44
N ILE A 100 56.08 91.59 -3.46
CA ILE A 100 55.27 91.58 -2.23
C ILE A 100 53.84 92.04 -2.53
N SER A 101 53.66 92.98 -3.48
CA SER A 101 52.35 93.50 -3.90
C SER A 101 51.45 92.42 -4.50
N MET A 102 52.00 91.54 -5.35
CA MET A 102 51.22 90.49 -6.02
C MET A 102 50.80 89.37 -5.05
N ALA A 103 51.66 89.05 -4.07
CA ALA A 103 51.39 88.02 -3.07
C ALA A 103 50.27 88.39 -2.07
N MET A 104 49.96 89.67 -1.90
CA MET A 104 48.81 90.11 -1.08
C MET A 104 47.47 90.05 -1.83
N LEU A 105 47.45 90.22 -3.16
CA LEU A 105 46.19 90.22 -3.94
C LEU A 105 45.58 88.83 -4.14
N LEU A 106 46.38 87.76 -4.07
CA LEU A 106 45.92 86.37 -4.17
C LEU A 106 45.70 85.70 -2.80
N LYS A 107 45.91 86.43 -1.69
CA LYS A 107 45.72 85.90 -0.35
C LYS A 107 44.30 86.15 0.13
N LEU A 108 43.39 85.23 -0.23
CA LEU A 108 42.07 85.14 0.38
C LEU A 108 42.18 85.26 1.92
N PRO A 109 41.34 86.06 2.59
CA PRO A 109 41.39 86.18 4.03
C PRO A 109 41.14 84.80 4.66
N SER A 110 41.95 84.45 5.66
CA SER A 110 41.88 83.15 6.34
C SER A 110 40.46 82.86 6.81
N ALA A 111 39.92 81.68 6.47
CA ALA A 111 38.70 81.19 7.09
C ALA A 111 38.87 81.22 8.62
N PRO A 112 37.88 81.71 9.39
CA PRO A 112 38.02 81.90 10.82
C PRO A 112 38.26 80.57 11.54
N ASN A 113 39.19 80.54 12.49
CA ASN A 113 39.45 79.36 13.32
C ASN A 113 38.29 79.12 14.31
N CYS A 114 37.19 78.57 13.81
CA CYS A 114 35.95 78.30 14.54
C CYS A 114 36.10 77.65 15.94
N PRO A 115 37.02 76.69 16.20
CA PRO A 115 37.18 76.12 17.54
C PRO A 115 37.83 77.06 18.58
N SER A 116 38.32 78.25 18.20
CA SER A 116 39.00 79.21 19.11
C SER A 116 38.35 80.60 19.16
N ILE A 117 37.03 80.69 18.96
CA ILE A 117 36.29 81.96 18.89
C ILE A 117 35.57 82.26 20.21
N PHE A 118 35.72 83.49 20.71
CA PHE A 118 34.94 84.00 21.84
C PHE A 118 33.54 84.45 21.36
N TRP A 119 32.57 83.54 21.43
CA TRP A 119 31.21 83.71 20.89
C TRP A 119 30.48 85.04 21.21
N PRO A 120 30.60 85.63 22.42
CA PRO A 120 29.96 86.93 22.72
C PRO A 120 30.42 88.10 21.84
N LEU A 121 31.59 88.02 21.21
CA LEU A 121 32.12 89.03 20.28
C LEU A 121 32.13 88.57 18.81
N ALA A 122 31.63 87.36 18.52
CA ALA A 122 31.57 86.82 17.16
C ALA A 122 30.43 87.45 16.35
N SER A 123 30.76 88.05 15.20
CA SER A 123 29.76 88.58 14.27
C SER A 123 28.82 87.50 13.72
N ALA A 124 27.62 87.88 13.31
CA ALA A 124 26.63 86.94 12.77
C ALA A 124 27.14 86.16 11.54
N SER A 125 27.93 86.79 10.66
CA SER A 125 28.54 86.12 9.52
C SER A 125 29.60 85.08 9.92
N VAL A 126 30.39 85.36 10.97
CA VAL A 126 31.35 84.39 11.52
C VAL A 126 30.63 83.23 12.22
N ARG A 127 29.54 83.52 12.98
CA ARG A 127 28.69 82.47 13.58
C ARG A 127 28.07 81.56 12.51
N LEU A 128 27.49 82.15 11.46
CA LEU A 128 26.87 81.41 10.36
C LEU A 128 27.89 80.54 9.60
N HIS A 129 29.05 81.10 9.24
CA HIS A 129 30.09 80.34 8.56
C HIS A 129 30.67 79.20 9.41
N CYS A 130 30.86 79.42 10.72
CA CYS A 130 31.30 78.36 11.63
C CYS A 130 30.22 77.31 11.90
N ALA A 131 28.94 77.67 11.85
CA ALA A 131 27.84 76.71 11.90
C ALA A 131 27.78 75.85 10.62
N GLN A 132 27.93 76.45 9.43
CA GLN A 132 28.06 75.73 8.16
C GLN A 132 29.24 74.73 8.19
N LEU A 133 30.39 75.13 8.73
CA LEU A 133 31.57 74.26 8.86
C LEU A 133 31.39 73.13 9.88
N ALA A 134 30.55 73.32 10.91
CA ALA A 134 30.15 72.23 11.80
C ALA A 134 29.20 71.27 11.07
N ALA A 135 28.13 71.79 10.47
CA ALA A 135 27.14 71.02 9.72
C ALA A 135 27.74 70.17 8.59
N SER A 136 28.77 70.67 7.89
CA SER A 136 29.44 69.95 6.79
C SER A 136 30.11 68.63 7.21
N LYS A 137 30.23 68.34 8.51
CA LYS A 137 30.69 67.03 9.02
C LYS A 137 29.59 65.96 9.03
N GLN A 138 28.33 66.35 8.87
CA GLN A 138 27.15 65.47 8.80
C GLN A 138 27.02 64.48 9.99
N THR A 139 27.38 64.91 11.21
CA THR A 139 27.12 64.15 12.44
C THR A 139 26.01 64.83 13.25
N VAL A 140 25.23 64.04 13.99
CA VAL A 140 24.17 64.55 14.88
C VAL A 140 24.70 65.63 15.84
N ASN A 141 25.88 65.41 16.42
CA ASN A 141 26.45 66.33 17.41
C ASN A 141 26.92 67.64 16.77
N ASP A 142 27.53 67.58 15.59
CA ASP A 142 28.01 68.77 14.88
C ASP A 142 26.86 69.57 14.23
N LEU A 143 25.80 68.91 13.79
CA LEU A 143 24.56 69.56 13.30
C LEU A 143 23.81 70.25 14.44
N LEU A 144 23.70 69.62 15.61
CA LEU A 144 23.14 70.26 16.82
C LEU A 144 24.01 71.46 17.26
N GLN A 145 25.34 71.36 17.15
CA GLN A 145 26.25 72.48 17.39
C GLN A 145 25.99 73.62 16.40
N ALA A 146 25.84 73.32 15.10
CA ALA A 146 25.55 74.30 14.06
C ALA A 146 24.26 75.09 14.37
N ILE A 147 23.17 74.38 14.68
CA ILE A 147 21.88 74.97 15.08
C ILE A 147 22.05 75.87 16.32
N ALA A 148 22.76 75.40 17.35
CA ALA A 148 22.96 76.14 18.60
C ALA A 148 23.76 77.46 18.41
N LEU A 149 24.68 77.51 17.45
CA LEU A 149 25.48 78.71 17.15
C LEU A 149 24.69 79.82 16.47
N VAL A 150 23.76 79.47 15.57
CA VAL A 150 22.93 80.46 14.85
C VAL A 150 21.66 80.84 15.61
N LYS A 151 21.10 79.94 16.42
CA LYS A 151 19.92 80.18 17.28
C LYS A 151 20.08 81.38 18.23
N GLN A 152 21.31 81.76 18.58
CA GLN A 152 21.61 82.90 19.45
C GLN A 152 21.62 84.27 18.72
N LEU A 153 21.10 84.36 17.49
CA LEU A 153 20.99 85.59 16.71
C LEU A 153 19.55 86.15 16.78
N PRO A 154 19.37 87.47 16.92
CA PRO A 154 18.04 88.07 17.13
C PRO A 154 17.16 87.99 15.88
N GLU A 155 15.84 87.92 16.11
CA GLU A 155 14.83 87.77 15.05
C GLU A 155 14.82 88.89 13.98
N ASN A 156 15.29 90.08 14.33
CA ASN A 156 15.38 91.24 13.42
C ASN A 156 16.69 91.29 12.60
N HIS A 157 17.45 90.20 12.54
CA HIS A 157 18.74 90.16 11.84
C HIS A 157 18.58 90.10 10.30
N PRO A 158 19.36 90.86 9.50
CA PRO A 158 19.21 90.89 8.03
C PRO A 158 19.35 89.54 7.29
N LEU A 159 20.04 88.56 7.88
CA LEU A 159 20.18 87.21 7.32
C LEU A 159 19.16 86.19 7.88
N ARG A 160 18.10 86.64 8.57
CA ARG A 160 17.22 85.74 9.33
C ARG A 160 16.61 84.62 8.48
N GLY A 161 16.01 84.93 7.32
CA GLY A 161 15.44 83.92 6.43
C GLY A 161 16.45 82.92 5.84
N GLU A 162 17.74 83.28 5.79
CA GLU A 162 18.80 82.32 5.43
C GLU A 162 19.22 81.44 6.62
N ILE A 163 19.25 82.00 7.83
CA ILE A 163 19.46 81.25 9.08
C ILE A 163 18.33 80.23 9.28
N ASP A 164 17.06 80.62 9.11
CA ASP A 164 15.91 79.72 9.23
C ASP A 164 16.00 78.54 8.23
N ARG A 165 16.36 78.84 6.98
CA ARG A 165 16.60 77.82 5.94
C ARG A 165 17.66 76.80 6.38
N PHE A 166 18.80 77.27 6.89
CA PHE A 166 19.87 76.38 7.36
C PHE A 166 19.48 75.59 8.62
N VAL A 167 18.74 76.20 9.56
CA VAL A 167 18.24 75.49 10.75
C VAL A 167 17.23 74.40 10.37
N GLU A 168 16.37 74.65 9.37
CA GLU A 168 15.47 73.63 8.82
C GLU A 168 16.24 72.52 8.09
N GLU A 169 17.22 72.87 7.26
CA GLU A 169 18.11 71.94 6.54
C GLU A 169 18.85 71.01 7.51
N TRP A 170 19.54 71.55 8.52
CA TRP A 170 20.27 70.76 9.51
C TRP A 170 19.35 69.93 10.42
N SER A 171 18.12 70.38 10.66
CA SER A 171 17.09 69.58 11.35
C SER A 171 16.62 68.41 10.49
N ARG A 172 16.48 68.60 9.18
CA ARG A 172 16.19 67.53 8.21
C ARG A 172 17.36 66.53 8.11
N ASP A 173 18.60 67.00 8.15
CA ASP A 173 19.80 66.13 8.19
C ASP A 173 19.84 65.26 9.47
N ILE A 174 19.57 65.84 10.64
CA ILE A 174 19.47 65.08 11.90
C ILE A 174 18.34 64.04 11.81
N LEU A 175 17.19 64.39 11.23
CA LEU A 175 16.09 63.45 11.00
C LEU A 175 16.44 62.36 9.97
N GLN A 176 17.31 62.63 8.99
CA GLN A 176 17.82 61.63 8.05
C GLN A 176 18.80 60.66 8.72
N LEU A 177 19.67 61.14 9.62
CA LEU A 177 20.53 60.29 10.45
C LEU A 177 19.71 59.45 11.46
N ALA A 178 18.62 60.00 12.00
CA ALA A 178 17.68 59.25 12.81
C ALA A 178 16.92 58.19 11.99
N ASP A 179 16.50 58.49 10.75
CA ASP A 179 15.86 57.52 9.86
C ASP A 179 16.80 56.34 9.57
N GLN A 180 18.12 56.57 9.40
CA GLN A 180 19.09 55.47 9.26
C GLN A 180 19.07 54.50 10.45
N ASN A 181 18.98 54.99 11.69
CA ASN A 181 18.84 54.14 12.89
C ASN A 181 17.52 53.38 12.88
N PHE A 182 16.41 54.02 12.48
CA PHE A 182 15.11 53.35 12.33
C PHE A 182 15.18 52.22 11.29
N GLN A 183 15.70 52.50 10.08
CA GLN A 183 15.89 51.54 9.00
C GLN A 183 16.80 50.36 9.39
N ALA A 184 17.76 50.59 10.30
CA ALA A 184 18.64 49.56 10.85
C ALA A 184 17.97 48.66 11.92
N GLY A 185 16.80 49.04 12.42
CA GLY A 185 16.06 48.30 13.47
C GLY A 185 16.09 48.95 14.85
N ASN A 186 16.69 50.13 15.01
CA ASN A 186 16.91 50.78 16.30
C ASN A 186 15.90 51.94 16.50
N LEU A 187 14.60 51.63 16.59
CA LEU A 187 13.53 52.64 16.74
C LEU A 187 13.79 53.60 17.91
N GLU A 188 14.11 53.08 19.10
CA GLU A 188 14.39 53.89 20.30
C GLU A 188 15.53 54.89 20.05
N GLN A 189 16.58 54.47 19.35
CA GLN A 189 17.73 55.32 19.03
C GLN A 189 17.40 56.36 17.94
N ALA A 190 16.48 56.05 17.03
CA ALA A 190 15.96 57.01 16.06
C ALA A 190 15.15 58.11 16.77
N ILE A 191 14.19 57.73 17.61
CA ILE A 191 13.36 58.64 18.41
C ILE A 191 14.25 59.52 19.31
N ALA A 192 15.15 58.91 20.08
CA ALA A 192 16.09 59.63 20.96
C ALA A 192 17.15 60.46 20.21
N THR A 193 17.30 60.27 18.89
CA THR A 193 18.13 61.15 18.04
C THR A 193 17.32 62.34 17.54
N ALA A 194 16.10 62.10 17.07
CA ALA A 194 15.19 63.12 16.58
C ALA A 194 14.77 64.12 17.69
N GLN A 195 14.50 63.63 18.90
CA GLN A 195 14.14 64.43 20.07
C GLN A 195 15.25 65.39 20.58
N LYS A 196 16.49 65.29 20.07
CA LYS A 196 17.58 66.24 20.40
C LYS A 196 17.43 67.59 19.71
N ILE A 197 16.61 67.68 18.65
CA ILE A 197 16.30 68.93 17.96
C ILE A 197 15.49 69.82 18.93
N PRO A 198 15.86 71.10 19.16
CA PRO A 198 15.15 71.95 20.11
C PRO A 198 13.66 72.20 19.77
N GLN A 199 12.79 72.09 20.77
CA GLN A 199 11.32 72.20 20.66
C GLN A 199 10.80 73.58 20.26
N ASP A 200 11.60 74.62 20.43
CA ASP A 200 11.26 76.02 20.10
C ASP A 200 11.55 76.40 18.64
N LEU A 201 12.01 75.44 17.82
CA LEU A 201 12.25 75.65 16.39
C LEU A 201 11.00 75.29 15.56
N PRO A 202 10.65 76.07 14.52
CA PRO A 202 9.54 75.73 13.62
C PRO A 202 9.66 74.33 12.97
N ALA A 203 10.90 73.87 12.76
CA ALA A 203 11.21 72.54 12.24
C ALA A 203 10.81 71.38 13.18
N TYR A 204 10.52 71.61 14.47
CA TYR A 204 10.16 70.54 15.40
C TYR A 204 8.86 69.81 15.02
N LYS A 205 7.95 70.44 14.27
CA LYS A 205 6.77 69.75 13.72
C LYS A 205 7.14 68.54 12.85
N LEU A 206 8.25 68.62 12.12
CA LEU A 206 8.78 67.51 11.31
C LEU A 206 9.33 66.37 12.18
N VAL A 207 9.66 66.64 13.45
CA VAL A 207 10.12 65.64 14.44
C VAL A 207 8.94 64.80 14.91
N ASP A 208 7.86 65.44 15.36
CA ASP A 208 6.64 64.76 15.82
C ASP A 208 6.00 63.94 14.68
N GLU A 209 5.88 64.52 13.48
CA GLU A 209 5.39 63.82 12.28
C GLU A 209 6.24 62.61 11.91
N LYS A 210 7.57 62.68 12.06
CA LYS A 210 8.50 61.57 11.78
C LYS A 210 8.41 60.46 12.82
N ILE A 211 8.39 60.82 14.11
CA ILE A 211 8.28 59.85 15.21
C ILE A 211 6.96 59.06 15.09
N ALA A 212 5.83 59.76 14.94
CA ALA A 212 4.52 59.12 14.77
C ALA A 212 4.47 58.21 13.53
N LYS A 213 5.14 58.58 12.42
CA LYS A 213 5.27 57.72 11.25
C LYS A 213 6.10 56.47 11.55
N TRP A 214 7.25 56.59 12.20
CA TRP A 214 8.12 55.45 12.54
C TRP A 214 7.42 54.48 13.50
N GLU A 215 6.77 54.99 14.55
CA GLU A 215 5.99 54.18 15.51
C GLU A 215 4.83 53.44 14.82
N SER A 216 4.09 54.12 13.94
CA SER A 216 3.00 53.51 13.18
C SER A 216 3.47 52.40 12.22
N ILE A 217 4.62 52.59 11.56
CA ILE A 217 5.24 51.57 10.72
C ILE A 217 5.71 50.37 11.56
N TRP A 218 6.32 50.64 12.72
CA TRP A 218 6.87 49.62 13.61
C TRP A 218 5.78 48.74 14.23
N PHE A 219 4.77 49.35 14.85
CA PHE A 219 3.61 48.65 15.43
C PHE A 219 2.93 47.75 14.39
N LYS A 220 2.75 48.25 13.16
CA LYS A 220 2.18 47.48 12.05
C LYS A 220 3.04 46.29 11.63
N ALA A 221 4.36 46.38 11.75
CA ALA A 221 5.27 45.27 11.44
C ALA A 221 5.25 44.21 12.55
N GLU A 222 5.20 44.62 13.81
CA GLU A 222 5.06 43.72 14.97
C GLU A 222 3.71 42.99 14.96
N ASP A 223 2.61 43.67 14.67
CA ASP A 223 1.27 43.08 14.50
C ASP A 223 1.26 41.99 13.42
N ILE A 224 1.85 42.27 12.25
CA ILE A 224 2.01 41.27 11.18
C ILE A 224 2.84 40.08 11.67
N TYR A 225 3.99 40.32 12.31
CA TYR A 225 4.89 39.27 12.78
C TYR A 225 4.20 38.36 13.80
N LYS A 226 3.56 38.94 14.82
CA LYS A 226 2.81 38.20 15.85
C LYS A 226 1.65 37.40 15.24
N THR A 227 0.88 37.99 14.33
CA THR A 227 -0.22 37.29 13.66
C THR A 227 0.27 36.07 12.86
N VAL A 228 1.49 36.12 12.29
CA VAL A 228 2.10 34.96 11.63
C VAL A 228 2.40 33.85 12.64
N GLU A 229 2.98 34.16 13.80
CA GLU A 229 3.24 33.16 14.86
C GLU A 229 1.94 32.49 15.35
N GLU A 230 0.86 33.28 15.52
CA GLU A 230 -0.47 32.75 15.85
C GLU A 230 -1.05 31.83 14.75
N GLN A 231 -0.80 32.14 13.45
CA GLN A 231 -1.19 31.24 12.35
C GLN A 231 -0.33 29.96 12.31
N LEU A 232 0.96 30.02 12.66
CA LEU A 232 1.84 28.86 12.73
C LEU A 232 1.39 27.86 13.81
N GLN A 233 1.06 28.35 15.02
CA GLN A 233 0.49 27.52 16.09
C GLN A 233 -0.81 26.82 15.64
N GLN A 234 -1.65 27.50 14.86
CA GLN A 234 -2.90 26.95 14.31
C GLN A 234 -2.68 26.06 13.05
N ARG A 235 -1.42 25.75 12.67
CA ARG A 235 -1.05 24.97 11.47
C ARG A 235 -1.50 25.57 10.14
N ARG A 236 -1.69 26.89 10.06
CA ARG A 236 -2.21 27.60 8.89
C ARG A 236 -1.09 28.14 8.01
N TRP A 237 -0.28 27.22 7.46
CA TRP A 237 0.95 27.53 6.70
C TRP A 237 0.77 28.58 5.61
N GLN A 238 -0.24 28.41 4.75
CA GLN A 238 -0.50 29.32 3.64
C GLN A 238 -0.88 30.73 4.10
N SER A 239 -1.64 30.84 5.19
CA SER A 239 -1.97 32.12 5.83
C SER A 239 -0.73 32.76 6.44
N ALA A 240 0.11 31.99 7.14
CA ALA A 240 1.37 32.45 7.72
C ALA A 240 2.33 33.02 6.66
N SER A 241 2.56 32.29 5.56
CA SER A 241 3.38 32.78 4.42
C SER A 241 2.79 34.04 3.77
N MET A 242 1.47 34.08 3.56
CA MET A 242 0.81 35.24 2.93
C MET A 242 0.85 36.50 3.82
N LEU A 243 0.78 36.32 5.14
CA LEU A 243 0.92 37.40 6.11
C LEU A 243 2.38 37.88 6.21
N ALA A 244 3.36 36.97 6.27
CA ALA A 244 4.78 37.33 6.30
C ALA A 244 5.19 38.15 5.05
N ALA A 245 4.66 37.82 3.87
CA ALA A 245 4.88 38.58 2.64
C ALA A 245 4.38 40.05 2.71
N LYS A 246 3.59 40.44 3.73
CA LYS A 246 3.25 41.85 3.99
C LYS A 246 4.42 42.65 4.59
N LEU A 247 5.37 42.00 5.28
CA LEU A 247 6.58 42.66 5.82
C LEU A 247 7.46 43.24 4.71
N LEU A 248 7.50 42.61 3.53
CA LEU A 248 8.17 43.12 2.32
C LEU A 248 7.63 44.48 1.84
N ARG A 249 6.49 44.94 2.36
CA ARG A 249 5.83 46.22 2.05
C ARG A 249 5.78 47.18 3.24
N VAL A 250 6.50 46.86 4.32
CA VAL A 250 6.73 47.77 5.45
C VAL A 250 7.85 48.73 5.06
N ASP A 251 7.67 50.02 5.31
CA ASP A 251 8.61 51.10 4.98
C ASP A 251 9.77 51.17 5.99
N ASN A 252 10.41 50.02 6.22
CA ASN A 252 11.51 49.82 7.15
C ASN A 252 12.38 48.62 6.70
N ARG A 253 13.67 48.85 6.43
CA ARG A 253 14.59 47.83 5.91
C ARG A 253 14.77 46.63 6.85
N TYR A 254 14.97 46.86 8.14
CA TYR A 254 15.12 45.79 9.14
C TYR A 254 13.92 44.84 9.17
N TRP A 255 12.70 45.38 9.10
CA TRP A 255 11.49 44.57 9.01
C TRP A 255 11.33 43.87 7.66
N SER A 256 11.58 44.57 6.55
CA SER A 256 11.38 44.04 5.19
C SER A 256 12.46 43.07 4.72
N SER A 257 13.66 43.06 5.32
CA SER A 257 14.69 42.03 5.05
C SER A 257 14.97 41.15 6.26
N THR A 258 15.53 41.68 7.34
CA THR A 258 16.12 40.88 8.42
C THR A 258 15.07 40.09 9.20
N LYS A 259 13.95 40.72 9.59
CA LYS A 259 12.84 40.03 10.25
C LYS A 259 12.05 39.14 9.29
N TYR A 260 11.85 39.57 8.04
CA TYR A 260 11.21 38.74 7.02
C TYR A 260 11.97 37.43 6.78
N ASP A 261 13.30 37.48 6.62
CA ASP A 261 14.14 36.29 6.42
C ASP A 261 14.12 35.35 7.63
N GLN A 262 14.16 35.90 8.85
CA GLN A 262 14.04 35.12 10.09
C GLN A 262 12.67 34.42 10.15
N LEU A 263 11.58 35.15 9.90
CA LEU A 263 10.22 34.63 9.93
C LEU A 263 9.97 33.60 8.82
N ASN A 264 10.50 33.81 7.62
CA ASN A 264 10.36 32.87 6.51
C ASN A 264 11.10 31.55 6.79
N ARG A 265 12.31 31.59 7.38
CA ARG A 265 13.00 30.38 7.84
C ARG A 265 12.21 29.64 8.92
N LEU A 266 11.61 30.38 9.85
CA LEU A 266 10.73 29.80 10.88
C LEU A 266 9.50 29.13 10.26
N ILE A 267 8.79 29.79 9.33
CA ILE A 267 7.63 29.22 8.64
C ILE A 267 8.00 27.90 7.92
N VAL A 268 9.14 27.85 7.24
CA VAL A 268 9.62 26.64 6.55
C VAL A 268 9.90 25.53 7.56
N SER A 269 10.70 25.79 8.60
CA SER A 269 11.07 24.78 9.60
C SER A 269 9.85 24.22 10.35
N VAL A 270 8.92 25.11 10.76
CA VAL A 270 7.71 24.72 11.50
C VAL A 270 6.72 23.96 10.62
N ARG A 271 6.64 24.30 9.33
CA ARG A 271 5.91 23.50 8.35
C ARG A 271 6.54 22.12 8.17
N GLU A 272 7.85 22.02 8.00
CA GLU A 272 8.52 20.72 7.80
C GLU A 272 8.30 19.77 8.98
N ASP A 273 8.35 20.27 10.22
CA ASP A 273 8.03 19.47 11.42
C ASP A 273 6.53 19.16 11.55
N GLY A 274 5.66 20.06 11.09
CA GLY A 274 4.21 19.80 10.99
C GLY A 274 3.90 18.68 9.99
N ASP A 275 4.49 18.75 8.79
CA ASP A 275 4.35 17.76 7.72
C ASP A 275 4.98 16.40 8.13
N LYS A 276 6.06 16.39 8.93
CA LYS A 276 6.59 15.18 9.60
C LYS A 276 5.58 14.58 10.59
N LEU A 277 5.05 15.38 11.51
CA LEU A 277 4.13 14.88 12.54
C LEU A 277 2.82 14.35 11.92
N ASP A 278 2.30 15.01 10.90
CA ASP A 278 1.07 14.56 10.22
C ASP A 278 1.32 13.30 9.37
N LYS A 279 2.55 13.12 8.85
CA LYS A 279 2.98 11.83 8.28
C LYS A 279 3.03 10.73 9.35
N ALA A 280 3.59 10.98 10.53
CA ALA A 280 3.59 10.02 11.64
C ALA A 280 2.16 9.64 12.07
N ASP A 281 1.28 10.62 12.27
CA ASP A 281 -0.15 10.42 12.54
C ASP A 281 -0.84 9.60 11.42
N SER A 282 -0.44 9.76 10.15
CA SER A 282 -0.99 8.98 9.02
C SER A 282 -0.53 7.51 9.01
N LEU A 283 0.74 7.25 9.35
CA LEU A 283 1.32 5.91 9.40
C LEU A 283 0.76 5.12 10.59
N ALA A 284 0.67 5.73 11.76
CA ALA A 284 0.10 5.10 12.95
C ALA A 284 -1.36 4.66 12.75
N LYS A 285 -2.15 5.44 11.99
CA LYS A 285 -3.55 5.11 11.66
C LYS A 285 -3.72 3.82 10.87
N THR A 286 -2.70 3.33 10.15
CA THR A 286 -2.81 2.05 9.43
C THR A 286 -2.76 0.83 10.33
N LYS A 287 -2.33 0.98 11.61
CA LYS A 287 -2.15 -0.11 12.58
C LYS A 287 -1.28 -1.27 12.07
N VAL A 288 -0.25 -0.95 11.28
CA VAL A 288 0.79 -1.90 10.85
C VAL A 288 2.04 -1.64 11.69
N VAL A 289 2.71 -2.70 12.14
CA VAL A 289 3.85 -2.64 13.07
C VAL A 289 4.98 -1.78 12.50
N ASP A 290 5.41 -2.05 11.27
CA ASP A 290 6.46 -1.29 10.57
C ASP A 290 6.11 0.21 10.42
N ASN A 291 4.84 0.51 10.17
CA ASN A 291 4.35 1.89 10.05
C ASN A 291 4.30 2.59 11.41
N LEU A 292 3.98 1.88 12.50
CA LEU A 292 4.03 2.41 13.86
C LEU A 292 5.48 2.69 14.30
N LEU A 293 6.42 1.80 13.97
CA LEU A 293 7.86 2.02 14.17
C LEU A 293 8.36 3.24 13.36
N GLN A 294 7.95 3.35 12.10
CA GLN A 294 8.28 4.51 11.27
C GLN A 294 7.65 5.80 11.82
N ALA A 295 6.41 5.75 12.33
CA ALA A 295 5.74 6.89 12.97
C ALA A 295 6.48 7.36 14.23
N ILE A 296 6.90 6.43 15.11
CA ILE A 296 7.70 6.75 16.29
C ILE A 296 9.02 7.40 15.88
N LYS A 297 9.76 6.82 14.92
CA LYS A 297 11.04 7.35 14.43
C LYS A 297 10.91 8.75 13.81
N ILE A 298 9.78 9.04 13.14
CA ILE A 298 9.49 10.37 12.61
C ILE A 298 9.17 11.36 13.74
N ALA A 299 8.35 10.97 14.73
CA ALA A 299 8.03 11.80 15.88
C ALA A 299 9.26 12.11 16.76
N GLU A 300 10.17 11.14 16.93
CA GLU A 300 11.46 11.32 17.60
C GLU A 300 12.40 12.27 16.85
N SER A 301 12.31 12.35 15.51
CA SER A 301 13.16 13.22 14.69
C SER A 301 12.79 14.72 14.74
N ILE A 302 11.72 15.09 15.44
CA ILE A 302 11.30 16.49 15.61
C ILE A 302 12.13 17.13 16.74
N GLY A 303 12.82 18.22 16.42
CA GLY A 303 13.77 18.88 17.32
C GLY A 303 13.12 19.57 18.51
N LYS A 304 13.87 19.73 19.61
CA LYS A 304 13.39 20.35 20.87
C LYS A 304 12.91 21.79 20.71
N ASP A 305 13.49 22.52 19.76
CA ASP A 305 13.18 23.92 19.46
C ASP A 305 11.92 24.08 18.58
N SER A 306 11.27 22.97 18.21
CA SER A 306 10.07 22.95 17.38
C SER A 306 8.78 23.10 18.20
N TYR A 307 7.84 23.93 17.72
CA TYR A 307 6.50 24.04 18.32
C TYR A 307 5.74 22.69 18.38
N PHE A 308 6.13 21.69 17.59
CA PHE A 308 5.52 20.35 17.62
C PHE A 308 6.24 19.34 18.49
N TYR A 309 7.36 19.69 19.13
CA TYR A 309 8.12 18.77 19.98
C TYR A 309 7.27 18.11 21.05
N GLN A 310 6.51 18.89 21.84
CA GLN A 310 5.65 18.34 22.89
C GLN A 310 4.62 17.35 22.33
N LYS A 311 3.85 17.74 21.30
CA LYS A 311 2.83 16.86 20.70
C LYS A 311 3.47 15.58 20.11
N ALA A 312 4.66 15.69 19.52
CA ALA A 312 5.38 14.52 18.99
C ALA A 312 5.78 13.56 20.12
N GLN A 313 6.35 14.07 21.22
CA GLN A 313 6.71 13.28 22.41
C GLN A 313 5.49 12.67 23.12
N GLU A 314 4.33 13.34 23.09
CA GLU A 314 3.04 12.79 23.57
C GLU A 314 2.48 11.70 22.64
N SER A 315 2.86 11.67 21.37
CA SER A 315 2.36 10.71 20.38
C SER A 315 3.11 9.36 20.41
N ILE A 316 4.41 9.37 20.70
CA ILE A 316 5.23 8.14 20.83
C ILE A 316 4.60 7.08 21.77
N PRO A 317 4.20 7.37 23.03
CA PRO A 317 3.54 6.38 23.89
C PRO A 317 2.19 5.89 23.36
N LEU A 318 1.47 6.70 22.57
CA LEU A 318 0.20 6.28 21.95
C LEU A 318 0.46 5.28 20.81
N PHE A 319 1.53 5.48 20.03
CA PHE A 319 1.95 4.53 19.01
C PHE A 319 2.45 3.22 19.64
N GLY A 320 3.25 3.29 20.71
CA GLY A 320 3.68 2.11 21.48
C GLY A 320 2.52 1.32 22.08
N ARG A 321 1.52 1.99 22.67
CA ARG A 321 0.29 1.33 23.16
C ARG A 321 -0.53 0.69 22.03
N THR A 322 -0.50 1.28 20.83
CA THR A 322 -1.11 0.67 19.64
C THR A 322 -0.39 -0.62 19.24
N MET A 323 0.95 -0.66 19.35
CA MET A 323 1.74 -1.89 19.14
C MET A 323 1.43 -2.95 20.20
N LEU A 324 1.33 -2.61 21.49
CA LEU A 324 0.88 -3.56 22.53
C LEU A 324 -0.53 -4.11 22.26
N GLY A 325 -1.44 -3.28 21.73
CA GLY A 325 -2.77 -3.74 21.31
C GLY A 325 -2.73 -4.76 20.16
N LEU A 326 -1.80 -4.60 19.22
CA LEU A 326 -1.56 -5.58 18.15
C LEU A 326 -0.90 -6.87 18.68
N ALA A 327 0.01 -6.74 19.63
CA ALA A 327 0.63 -7.89 20.32
C ALA A 327 -0.43 -8.70 21.10
N GLN A 328 -1.33 -8.05 21.84
CA GLN A 328 -2.43 -8.74 22.53
C GLN A 328 -3.35 -9.46 21.53
N ALA A 329 -3.70 -8.82 20.40
CA ALA A 329 -4.52 -9.46 19.36
C ALA A 329 -3.86 -10.69 18.71
N LYS A 330 -2.52 -10.74 18.68
CA LYS A 330 -1.75 -11.94 18.31
C LYS A 330 -1.81 -13.02 19.39
N LEU A 331 -1.63 -12.64 20.66
CA LEU A 331 -1.70 -13.55 21.79
C LEU A 331 -3.09 -14.20 21.92
N ASP A 332 -4.16 -13.43 21.67
CA ASP A 332 -5.57 -13.89 21.71
C ASP A 332 -5.86 -15.01 20.70
N VAL A 333 -5.17 -15.03 19.55
CA VAL A 333 -5.27 -16.10 18.53
C VAL A 333 -4.22 -17.22 18.70
N ARG A 334 -3.55 -17.25 19.86
CA ARG A 334 -2.45 -18.16 20.22
C ARG A 334 -1.14 -18.00 19.44
N ASP A 335 -0.94 -16.86 18.79
CA ASP A 335 0.32 -16.51 18.11
C ASP A 335 1.25 -15.75 19.07
N ALA A 336 1.75 -16.47 20.09
CA ALA A 336 2.57 -15.89 21.15
C ALA A 336 3.93 -15.39 20.66
N ASP A 337 4.54 -16.05 19.67
CA ASP A 337 5.86 -15.65 19.19
C ASP A 337 5.78 -14.32 18.42
N ALA A 338 4.78 -14.14 17.53
CA ALA A 338 4.55 -12.84 16.91
C ALA A 338 4.09 -11.77 17.93
N ALA A 339 3.36 -12.15 18.99
CA ALA A 339 3.00 -11.22 20.05
C ALA A 339 4.22 -10.69 20.80
N LEU A 340 5.12 -11.59 21.21
CA LEU A 340 6.38 -11.26 21.89
C LEU A 340 7.30 -10.42 20.99
N ASP A 341 7.41 -10.76 19.71
CA ASP A 341 8.26 -10.01 18.77
C ASP A 341 7.73 -8.59 18.50
N ILE A 342 6.41 -8.38 18.45
CA ILE A 342 5.82 -7.03 18.36
C ILE A 342 6.10 -6.23 19.64
N ALA A 343 5.95 -6.84 20.81
CA ALA A 343 6.18 -6.16 22.10
C ALA A 343 7.66 -5.74 22.26
N ARG A 344 8.61 -6.62 21.90
CA ARG A 344 10.06 -6.36 21.94
C ARG A 344 10.54 -5.29 20.97
N GLN A 345 9.77 -4.98 19.92
CA GLN A 345 10.08 -3.92 18.97
C GLN A 345 9.72 -2.51 19.48
N ILE A 346 8.98 -2.38 20.58
CA ILE A 346 8.54 -1.08 21.10
C ILE A 346 9.73 -0.35 21.74
N PRO A 347 10.13 0.84 21.25
CA PRO A 347 11.34 1.52 21.70
C PRO A 347 11.19 2.19 23.07
N ASP A 348 12.31 2.30 23.80
CA ASP A 348 12.34 2.81 25.18
C ASP A 348 11.76 4.21 25.37
N ASN A 349 11.86 5.05 24.34
CA ASN A 349 11.33 6.42 24.33
C ASN A 349 9.80 6.49 24.49
N ALA A 350 9.08 5.37 24.27
CA ALA A 350 7.66 5.24 24.54
C ALA A 350 7.30 5.18 26.03
N LYS A 351 8.26 4.90 26.93
CA LYS A 351 8.05 4.83 28.39
C LYS A 351 6.99 3.80 28.81
N LEU A 352 6.96 2.66 28.12
CA LEU A 352 6.01 1.55 28.35
C LEU A 352 6.69 0.29 28.91
N GLN A 353 7.94 0.37 29.40
CA GLN A 353 8.73 -0.78 29.85
C GLN A 353 7.94 -1.66 30.83
N ALA A 354 7.28 -1.07 31.82
CA ALA A 354 6.43 -1.79 32.77
C ALA A 354 5.27 -2.55 32.09
N ASP A 355 4.58 -1.92 31.13
CA ASP A 355 3.49 -2.54 30.37
C ASP A 355 4.00 -3.65 29.44
N ILE A 356 5.23 -3.52 28.91
CA ILE A 356 5.90 -4.49 28.04
C ILE A 356 6.41 -5.70 28.84
N GLU A 357 7.05 -5.47 29.98
CA GLU A 357 7.52 -6.50 30.92
C GLU A 357 6.35 -7.37 31.41
N ASP A 358 5.28 -6.73 31.91
CA ASP A 358 4.04 -7.40 32.31
C ASP A 358 3.41 -8.20 31.15
N PHE A 359 3.42 -7.63 29.93
CA PHE A 359 2.86 -8.29 28.75
C PHE A 359 3.67 -9.52 28.34
N ILE A 360 5.01 -9.42 28.34
CA ILE A 360 5.91 -10.53 28.03
C ILE A 360 5.73 -11.67 29.03
N ALA A 361 5.71 -11.37 30.34
CA ALA A 361 5.46 -12.38 31.38
C ALA A 361 4.11 -13.09 31.20
N ILE A 362 3.02 -12.35 30.89
CA ILE A 362 1.71 -12.95 30.57
C ILE A 362 1.74 -13.77 29.28
N ALA A 363 2.45 -13.30 28.24
CA ALA A 363 2.54 -13.98 26.96
C ALA A 363 3.32 -15.30 27.04
N ASP A 364 4.47 -15.29 27.71
CA ASP A 364 5.26 -16.48 28.00
C ASP A 364 4.50 -17.47 28.88
N ALA A 365 3.83 -16.98 29.94
CA ALA A 365 2.97 -17.81 30.79
C ALA A 365 1.81 -18.45 30.01
N GLN A 366 1.11 -17.70 29.16
CA GLN A 366 0.03 -18.26 28.33
C GLN A 366 0.55 -19.28 27.31
N ARG A 367 1.71 -19.03 26.69
CA ARG A 367 2.36 -19.98 25.78
C ARG A 367 2.69 -21.29 26.47
N SER A 368 3.22 -21.24 27.70
CA SER A 368 3.45 -22.41 28.55
C SER A 368 2.13 -23.15 28.83
N ALA A 369 1.09 -22.44 29.30
CA ALA A 369 -0.19 -23.06 29.66
C ALA A 369 -0.92 -23.75 28.49
N TRP A 370 -0.71 -23.32 27.24
CA TRP A 370 -1.35 -23.94 26.07
C TRP A 370 -0.81 -25.32 25.72
N ILE A 371 0.35 -25.72 26.25
CA ILE A 371 0.88 -27.09 26.17
C ILE A 371 -0.04 -28.05 26.94
N GLY A 372 -0.63 -27.58 28.04
CA GLY A 372 -1.74 -28.26 28.72
C GLY A 372 -1.38 -29.48 29.56
N THR A 373 -0.10 -29.70 29.87
CA THR A 373 0.36 -30.67 30.89
C THR A 373 0.49 -29.99 32.25
N VAL A 374 0.45 -30.76 33.35
CA VAL A 374 0.66 -30.24 34.73
C VAL A 374 1.92 -29.36 34.82
N SER A 375 3.08 -29.88 34.41
CA SER A 375 4.35 -29.14 34.45
C SER A 375 4.34 -27.84 33.61
N SER A 376 3.60 -27.81 32.50
CA SER A 376 3.46 -26.60 31.70
C SER A 376 2.54 -25.54 32.33
N LEU A 377 1.54 -25.97 33.10
CA LEU A 377 0.66 -25.09 33.88
C LEU A 377 1.38 -24.58 35.14
N GLU A 378 2.20 -25.41 35.79
CA GLU A 378 3.09 -24.99 36.88
C GLU A 378 4.09 -23.93 36.40
N THR A 379 4.70 -24.14 35.22
CA THR A 379 5.59 -23.17 34.56
C THR A 379 4.85 -21.86 34.25
N ALA A 380 3.64 -21.94 33.73
CA ALA A 380 2.80 -20.77 33.47
C ALA A 380 2.45 -19.98 34.74
N ILE A 381 2.11 -20.68 35.83
CA ILE A 381 1.85 -20.07 37.13
C ILE A 381 3.10 -19.34 37.64
N ALA A 382 4.28 -19.98 37.58
CA ALA A 382 5.53 -19.35 38.00
C ALA A 382 5.83 -18.07 37.19
N GLN A 383 5.72 -18.12 35.87
CA GLN A 383 5.93 -16.95 34.99
C GLN A 383 4.93 -15.82 35.27
N ALA A 384 3.67 -16.13 35.54
CA ALA A 384 2.67 -15.12 35.91
C ALA A 384 2.82 -14.58 37.34
N GLN A 385 3.55 -15.29 38.22
CA GLN A 385 3.86 -14.85 39.59
C GLN A 385 5.01 -13.83 39.64
N GLU A 386 5.78 -13.65 38.57
CA GLU A 386 6.85 -12.63 38.48
C GLU A 386 6.31 -11.19 38.43
N ILE A 387 5.01 -11.00 38.15
CA ILE A 387 4.37 -9.69 38.08
C ILE A 387 4.06 -9.18 39.50
N ASP A 388 4.66 -8.03 39.85
CA ASP A 388 4.53 -7.42 41.17
C ASP A 388 3.10 -6.94 41.49
N PRO A 389 2.60 -7.08 42.74
CA PRO A 389 1.24 -6.68 43.14
C PRO A 389 0.85 -5.21 42.90
N SER A 390 1.81 -4.30 42.72
CA SER A 390 1.56 -2.89 42.39
C SER A 390 1.31 -2.63 40.90
N ARG A 391 1.57 -3.62 40.03
CA ARG A 391 1.52 -3.48 38.57
C ARG A 391 0.09 -3.56 38.03
N PRO A 392 -0.28 -2.79 36.98
CA PRO A 392 -1.65 -2.79 36.44
C PRO A 392 -2.17 -4.16 36.01
N ASN A 393 -1.28 -5.03 35.51
CA ASN A 393 -1.66 -6.34 34.99
C ASN A 393 -1.74 -7.44 36.06
N TYR A 394 -1.37 -7.18 37.32
CA TYR A 394 -1.37 -8.18 38.40
C TYR A 394 -2.70 -8.91 38.53
N ASN A 395 -3.83 -8.19 38.48
CA ASN A 395 -5.16 -8.79 38.57
C ASN A 395 -5.47 -9.75 37.40
N LYS A 396 -4.95 -9.49 36.20
CA LYS A 396 -5.06 -10.37 35.02
C LYS A 396 -4.18 -11.61 35.19
N ALA A 397 -2.98 -11.45 35.74
CA ALA A 397 -2.09 -12.56 36.09
C ALA A 397 -2.71 -13.49 37.15
N GLN A 398 -3.27 -12.94 38.24
CA GLN A 398 -3.92 -13.74 39.28
C GLN A 398 -5.15 -14.50 38.76
N GLN A 399 -5.96 -13.91 37.88
CA GLN A 399 -7.09 -14.61 37.23
C GLN A 399 -6.62 -15.80 36.37
N LEU A 400 -5.49 -15.67 35.68
CA LEU A 400 -4.87 -16.77 34.93
C LEU A 400 -4.32 -17.85 35.88
N ILE A 401 -3.62 -17.45 36.94
CA ILE A 401 -3.08 -18.37 37.97
C ILE A 401 -4.20 -19.19 38.62
N THR A 402 -5.28 -18.58 39.10
CA THR A 402 -6.42 -19.29 39.70
C THR A 402 -7.05 -20.29 38.72
N ARG A 403 -7.13 -19.93 37.43
CA ARG A 403 -7.61 -20.84 36.39
C ARG A 403 -6.65 -22.02 36.17
N TRP A 404 -5.35 -21.78 36.09
CA TRP A 404 -4.36 -22.85 35.85
C TRP A 404 -4.18 -23.77 37.05
N GLN A 405 -4.32 -23.26 38.28
CA GLN A 405 -4.34 -24.06 39.51
C GLN A 405 -5.50 -25.07 39.48
N LEU A 406 -6.67 -24.67 39.00
CA LEU A 406 -7.79 -25.58 38.77
C LEU A 406 -7.45 -26.59 37.65
N GLU A 407 -6.99 -26.12 36.49
CA GLU A 407 -6.65 -27.01 35.36
C GLU A 407 -5.58 -28.07 35.70
N ILE A 408 -4.65 -27.81 36.65
CA ILE A 408 -3.66 -28.79 37.10
C ILE A 408 -4.31 -30.04 37.70
N GLU A 409 -5.34 -29.88 38.55
CA GLU A 409 -6.01 -31.02 39.19
C GLU A 409 -6.73 -31.87 38.14
N ASP A 410 -7.45 -31.24 37.21
CA ASP A 410 -8.22 -31.93 36.19
C ASP A 410 -7.33 -32.56 35.11
N VAL A 411 -6.20 -31.93 34.73
CA VAL A 411 -5.21 -32.56 33.82
C VAL A 411 -4.59 -33.80 34.47
N ALA A 412 -4.26 -33.77 35.77
CA ALA A 412 -3.76 -34.95 36.48
C ALA A 412 -4.80 -36.09 36.51
N ARG A 413 -6.09 -35.76 36.64
CA ARG A 413 -7.21 -36.72 36.53
C ARG A 413 -7.34 -37.28 35.10
N LEU A 414 -7.18 -36.45 34.07
CA LEU A 414 -7.17 -36.90 32.67
C LEU A 414 -6.00 -37.83 32.37
N ASP A 415 -4.78 -37.51 32.81
CA ASP A 415 -3.61 -38.35 32.56
C ASP A 415 -3.68 -39.69 33.29
N LYS A 416 -4.28 -39.73 34.49
CA LYS A 416 -4.68 -40.97 35.16
C LYS A 416 -5.74 -41.75 34.38
N ALA A 417 -6.77 -41.08 33.85
CA ALA A 417 -7.82 -41.71 33.04
C ALA A 417 -7.26 -42.29 31.72
N ARG A 418 -6.39 -41.56 31.03
CA ARG A 418 -5.64 -42.00 29.84
C ARG A 418 -4.77 -43.22 30.16
N THR A 419 -4.10 -43.22 31.30
CA THR A 419 -3.29 -44.34 31.77
C THR A 419 -4.14 -45.60 31.99
N LEU A 420 -5.30 -45.47 32.64
CA LEU A 420 -6.27 -46.57 32.77
C LEU A 420 -6.72 -47.07 31.38
N ALA A 421 -7.23 -46.18 30.52
CA ALA A 421 -7.74 -46.53 29.20
C ALA A 421 -6.70 -47.21 28.29
N SER A 422 -5.42 -46.92 28.46
CA SER A 422 -4.32 -47.51 27.68
C SER A 422 -4.21 -49.03 27.81
N GLN A 423 -4.73 -49.61 28.90
CA GLN A 423 -4.79 -51.06 29.11
C GLN A 423 -5.87 -51.75 28.25
N GLY A 424 -6.86 -51.00 27.75
CA GLY A 424 -7.81 -51.45 26.73
C GLY A 424 -8.87 -52.48 27.16
N THR A 425 -8.87 -52.96 28.41
CA THR A 425 -9.94 -53.84 28.89
C THR A 425 -11.22 -53.04 29.17
N ILE A 426 -12.38 -53.71 29.13
CA ILE A 426 -13.68 -53.08 29.47
C ILE A 426 -13.65 -52.44 30.87
N ASN A 427 -12.99 -53.09 31.84
CA ASN A 427 -12.91 -52.60 33.21
C ASN A 427 -12.06 -51.34 33.32
N ASP A 428 -10.91 -51.29 32.64
CA ASP A 428 -10.01 -50.14 32.70
C ASP A 428 -10.55 -48.95 31.89
N LEU A 429 -11.22 -49.22 30.76
CA LEU A 429 -11.97 -48.20 30.02
C LEU A 429 -13.14 -47.64 30.85
N ALA A 430 -13.90 -48.49 31.56
CA ALA A 430 -14.93 -48.04 32.49
C ALA A 430 -14.36 -47.20 33.64
N ALA A 431 -13.22 -47.60 34.22
CA ALA A 431 -12.53 -46.83 35.24
C ALA A 431 -12.03 -45.47 34.71
N ALA A 432 -11.51 -45.42 33.48
CA ALA A 432 -11.11 -44.19 32.80
C ALA A 432 -12.29 -43.24 32.57
N ILE A 433 -13.44 -43.77 32.12
CA ILE A 433 -14.68 -43.01 31.94
C ILE A 433 -15.14 -42.42 33.28
N ILE A 434 -15.12 -43.21 34.36
CA ILE A 434 -15.48 -42.75 35.72
C ILE A 434 -14.52 -41.67 36.22
N GLU A 435 -13.21 -41.80 35.96
CA GLU A 435 -12.21 -40.81 36.36
C GLU A 435 -12.40 -39.48 35.62
N ALA A 436 -12.57 -39.50 34.29
CA ALA A 436 -12.84 -38.29 33.52
C ALA A 436 -14.22 -37.67 33.83
N GLN A 437 -15.23 -38.45 34.20
CA GLN A 437 -16.55 -37.94 34.61
C GLN A 437 -16.55 -37.23 35.96
N GLN A 438 -15.48 -37.32 36.78
CA GLN A 438 -15.33 -36.49 37.98
C GLN A 438 -15.10 -35.00 37.65
N ILE A 439 -14.58 -34.70 36.45
CA ILE A 439 -14.24 -33.35 36.01
C ILE A 439 -15.54 -32.59 35.65
N PRO A 440 -15.89 -31.48 36.35
CA PRO A 440 -17.19 -30.82 36.15
C PRO A 440 -17.43 -30.27 34.74
N VAL A 441 -18.69 -30.25 34.32
CA VAL A 441 -19.11 -29.69 33.01
C VAL A 441 -18.70 -28.22 32.81
N SER A 442 -18.61 -27.46 33.90
CA SER A 442 -18.18 -26.05 33.96
C SER A 442 -16.67 -25.84 34.05
N ASN A 443 -15.88 -26.92 34.21
CA ASN A 443 -14.44 -26.84 34.31
C ASN A 443 -13.80 -26.54 32.93
N PRO A 444 -12.68 -25.78 32.84
CA PRO A 444 -12.00 -25.56 31.56
C PRO A 444 -11.62 -26.86 30.81
N ARG A 445 -11.25 -27.92 31.53
CA ARG A 445 -10.93 -29.26 31.01
C ARG A 445 -12.15 -30.17 30.86
N GLY A 446 -13.32 -29.74 31.34
CA GLY A 446 -14.54 -30.54 31.29
C GLY A 446 -15.02 -30.88 29.87
N SER A 447 -14.60 -30.13 28.84
CA SER A 447 -14.90 -30.46 27.44
C SER A 447 -14.00 -31.58 26.88
N GLU A 448 -12.70 -31.52 27.19
CA GLU A 448 -11.69 -32.53 26.91
C GLU A 448 -12.08 -33.87 27.57
N ALA A 449 -12.42 -33.83 28.86
CA ALA A 449 -12.88 -34.98 29.65
C ALA A 449 -14.09 -35.69 29.04
N ARG A 450 -15.12 -34.93 28.61
CA ARG A 450 -16.30 -35.50 27.94
C ARG A 450 -15.97 -36.09 26.57
N GLN A 451 -15.02 -35.52 25.83
CA GLN A 451 -14.60 -36.07 24.54
C GLN A 451 -13.87 -37.41 24.73
N GLU A 452 -12.97 -37.52 25.71
CA GLU A 452 -12.23 -38.75 25.97
C GLU A 452 -13.12 -39.85 26.56
N ALA A 453 -13.97 -39.52 27.55
CA ALA A 453 -14.97 -40.44 28.07
C ALA A 453 -15.92 -40.96 26.96
N GLY A 454 -16.32 -40.11 26.01
CA GLY A 454 -17.12 -40.52 24.85
C GLY A 454 -16.37 -41.45 23.88
N ARG A 455 -15.05 -41.29 23.71
CA ARG A 455 -14.22 -42.20 22.90
C ARG A 455 -14.07 -43.57 23.58
N TRP A 456 -13.79 -43.60 24.87
CA TRP A 456 -13.65 -44.84 25.63
C TRP A 456 -14.99 -45.59 25.74
N GLN A 457 -16.11 -44.87 25.90
CA GLN A 457 -17.45 -45.44 25.82
C GLN A 457 -17.67 -46.14 24.47
N ALA A 458 -17.35 -45.48 23.35
CA ALA A 458 -17.46 -46.08 22.02
C ALA A 458 -16.52 -47.30 21.83
N GLN A 459 -15.37 -47.34 22.52
CA GLN A 459 -14.49 -48.52 22.54
C GLN A 459 -15.10 -49.69 23.32
N VAL A 460 -15.65 -49.45 24.52
CA VAL A 460 -16.39 -50.47 25.30
C VAL A 460 -17.54 -51.05 24.48
N GLU A 461 -18.37 -50.18 23.90
CA GLU A 461 -19.48 -50.59 23.02
C GLU A 461 -19.00 -51.41 21.83
N THR A 462 -17.85 -51.06 21.24
CA THR A 462 -17.24 -51.82 20.14
C THR A 462 -16.75 -53.20 20.57
N ILE A 463 -16.25 -53.36 21.80
CA ILE A 463 -15.83 -54.67 22.34
C ILE A 463 -17.06 -55.53 22.67
N GLU A 464 -18.11 -54.93 23.25
CA GLU A 464 -19.36 -55.61 23.61
C GLU A 464 -20.20 -56.05 22.39
N ASP A 465 -20.32 -55.18 21.37
CA ASP A 465 -21.20 -55.43 20.22
C ASP A 465 -20.55 -56.29 19.12
N ARG A 466 -19.21 -56.28 19.03
CA ARG A 466 -18.45 -56.99 17.98
C ARG A 466 -18.76 -58.49 17.90
N PRO A 467 -18.87 -59.26 19.00
CA PRO A 467 -19.23 -60.67 18.94
C PRO A 467 -20.60 -60.96 18.31
N TYR A 468 -21.57 -60.03 18.38
CA TYR A 468 -22.86 -60.18 17.69
C TYR A 468 -22.68 -59.97 16.18
N LEU A 469 -21.91 -58.95 15.78
CA LEU A 469 -21.64 -58.67 14.37
C LEU A 469 -20.84 -59.82 13.71
N GLU A 470 -19.83 -60.34 14.39
CA GLU A 470 -19.01 -61.47 13.91
C GLU A 470 -19.82 -62.78 13.82
N ARG A 471 -20.70 -63.07 14.79
CA ARG A 471 -21.63 -64.21 14.68
C ARG A 471 -22.64 -64.03 13.53
N ALA A 472 -23.18 -62.82 13.34
CA ALA A 472 -24.08 -62.53 12.23
C ALA A 472 -23.38 -62.70 10.88
N GLU A 473 -22.13 -62.26 10.74
CA GLU A 473 -21.33 -62.47 9.54
C GLU A 473 -21.01 -63.95 9.29
N GLN A 474 -20.75 -64.75 10.33
CA GLN A 474 -20.62 -66.20 10.22
C GLN A 474 -21.91 -66.88 9.77
N MET A 475 -23.07 -66.49 10.32
CA MET A 475 -24.39 -67.00 9.89
C MET A 475 -24.64 -66.68 8.41
N ALA A 476 -24.27 -65.49 7.94
CA ALA A 476 -24.50 -65.07 6.56
C ALA A 476 -23.69 -65.83 5.49
N LEU A 477 -22.67 -66.62 5.86
CA LEU A 477 -21.74 -67.27 4.92
C LEU A 477 -22.41 -68.27 3.95
N LEU A 478 -23.53 -68.89 4.33
CA LEU A 478 -24.25 -69.85 3.49
C LEU A 478 -25.11 -69.17 2.41
N GLU A 479 -25.35 -67.86 2.53
CA GLU A 479 -26.16 -67.01 1.64
C GLU A 479 -27.61 -67.46 1.36
N ASP A 480 -28.11 -68.52 1.99
CA ASP A 480 -29.52 -68.91 1.89
C ASP A 480 -30.45 -68.03 2.74
N ILE A 481 -31.76 -68.12 2.48
CA ILE A 481 -32.79 -67.27 3.09
C ILE A 481 -32.82 -67.39 4.62
N ASN A 482 -32.69 -68.60 5.17
CA ASN A 482 -32.79 -68.82 6.62
C ASN A 482 -31.52 -68.31 7.31
N SER A 483 -30.36 -68.61 6.74
CA SER A 483 -29.06 -68.16 7.24
C SER A 483 -28.90 -66.64 7.22
N LEU A 484 -29.37 -65.99 6.14
CA LEU A 484 -29.42 -64.52 6.05
C LEU A 484 -30.46 -63.90 7.02
N GLN A 485 -31.61 -64.55 7.25
CA GLN A 485 -32.58 -64.08 8.26
C GLN A 485 -32.02 -64.18 9.69
N ALA A 486 -31.30 -65.26 10.02
CA ALA A 486 -30.60 -65.40 11.30
C ALA A 486 -29.53 -64.31 11.48
N ALA A 487 -28.71 -64.06 10.46
CA ALA A 487 -27.73 -62.97 10.45
C ALA A 487 -28.37 -61.59 10.66
N ILE A 488 -29.50 -61.32 9.99
CA ILE A 488 -30.27 -60.08 10.17
C ILE A 488 -30.76 -59.93 11.61
N ALA A 489 -31.27 -61.00 12.23
CA ALA A 489 -31.74 -60.98 13.61
C ALA A 489 -30.60 -60.75 14.61
N GLU A 490 -29.47 -61.43 14.44
CA GLU A 490 -28.30 -61.34 15.33
C GLU A 490 -27.65 -59.94 15.27
N ALA A 491 -27.39 -59.40 14.08
CA ALA A 491 -26.85 -58.04 13.94
C ALA A 491 -27.85 -56.94 14.38
N SER A 492 -29.16 -57.23 14.39
CA SER A 492 -30.17 -56.30 14.88
C SER A 492 -30.23 -56.19 16.42
N GLN A 493 -29.49 -57.02 17.16
CA GLN A 493 -29.31 -56.86 18.61
C GLN A 493 -28.51 -55.58 18.94
N ILE A 494 -27.64 -55.14 18.03
CA ILE A 494 -26.83 -53.93 18.16
C ILE A 494 -27.76 -52.71 18.06
N ARG A 495 -27.91 -51.98 19.16
CA ARG A 495 -28.97 -50.96 19.33
C ARG A 495 -28.59 -49.62 18.72
N ARG A 496 -29.60 -48.87 18.24
CA ARG A 496 -29.43 -47.50 17.75
C ARG A 496 -28.77 -46.62 18.84
N GLY A 497 -27.66 -45.97 18.47
CA GLY A 497 -26.87 -45.12 19.36
C GLY A 497 -25.52 -45.74 19.75
N ARG A 498 -25.37 -47.07 19.66
CA ARG A 498 -24.12 -47.78 19.93
C ARG A 498 -23.10 -47.58 18.80
N ALA A 499 -21.81 -47.62 19.15
CA ALA A 499 -20.68 -47.44 18.23
C ALA A 499 -20.77 -48.27 16.92
N LEU A 500 -21.10 -49.57 16.99
CA LEU A 500 -21.18 -50.45 15.81
C LEU A 500 -22.51 -50.39 15.05
N TYR A 501 -23.52 -49.66 15.53
CA TYR A 501 -24.84 -49.59 14.88
C TYR A 501 -24.79 -49.18 13.38
N PRO A 502 -23.97 -48.21 12.95
CA PRO A 502 -23.88 -47.85 11.53
C PRO A 502 -23.24 -48.93 10.65
N GLU A 503 -22.44 -49.84 11.22
CA GLU A 503 -21.94 -51.01 10.48
C GLU A 503 -22.95 -52.14 10.48
N ALA A 504 -23.48 -52.52 11.64
CA ALA A 504 -24.52 -53.53 11.78
C ALA A 504 -25.70 -53.25 10.84
N ARG A 505 -26.15 -51.98 10.75
CA ARG A 505 -27.25 -51.62 9.86
C ARG A 505 -26.89 -51.70 8.37
N ARG A 506 -25.63 -51.45 7.99
CA ARG A 506 -25.16 -51.68 6.60
C ARG A 506 -25.16 -53.17 6.26
N ARG A 507 -24.67 -54.04 7.16
CA ARG A 507 -24.73 -55.50 6.97
C ARG A 507 -26.18 -56.00 6.85
N VAL A 508 -27.06 -55.59 7.77
CA VAL A 508 -28.50 -55.90 7.74
C VAL A 508 -29.16 -55.46 6.44
N ASN A 509 -28.95 -54.22 5.99
CA ASN A 509 -29.53 -53.73 4.72
C ASN A 509 -29.05 -54.57 3.52
N ASN A 510 -27.77 -54.95 3.47
CA ASN A 510 -27.20 -55.78 2.40
C ASN A 510 -27.79 -57.20 2.40
N TRP A 511 -27.95 -57.82 3.57
CA TRP A 511 -28.57 -59.15 3.69
C TRP A 511 -30.06 -59.13 3.34
N ILE A 512 -30.80 -58.08 3.71
CA ILE A 512 -32.19 -57.88 3.26
C ILE A 512 -32.24 -57.82 1.73
N ALA A 513 -31.32 -57.10 1.09
CA ALA A 513 -31.25 -57.04 -0.38
C ALA A 513 -30.90 -58.39 -1.02
N LYS A 514 -30.03 -59.22 -0.40
CA LYS A 514 -29.77 -60.60 -0.84
C LYS A 514 -31.02 -61.47 -0.74
N VAL A 515 -31.70 -61.50 0.42
CA VAL A 515 -32.95 -62.26 0.61
C VAL A 515 -34.01 -61.85 -0.40
N GLN A 516 -34.19 -60.55 -0.63
CA GLN A 516 -35.13 -60.03 -1.64
C GLN A 516 -34.76 -60.51 -3.04
N ARG A 517 -33.48 -60.42 -3.46
CA ARG A 517 -33.05 -60.92 -4.76
C ARG A 517 -33.31 -62.42 -4.91
N ILE A 518 -32.96 -63.25 -3.92
CA ILE A 518 -33.19 -64.71 -3.99
C ILE A 518 -34.68 -65.04 -4.11
N GLN A 519 -35.56 -64.29 -3.45
CA GLN A 519 -37.02 -64.45 -3.55
C GLN A 519 -37.60 -63.94 -4.88
N ASP A 520 -37.09 -62.83 -5.41
CA ASP A 520 -37.68 -62.14 -6.57
C ASP A 520 -37.14 -62.66 -7.91
N GLN A 521 -35.91 -63.21 -7.93
CA GLN A 521 -35.21 -63.64 -9.13
C GLN A 521 -35.99 -64.64 -10.00
N PRO A 522 -36.63 -65.71 -9.46
CA PRO A 522 -37.34 -66.68 -10.29
C PRO A 522 -38.52 -66.06 -11.06
N TYR A 523 -39.19 -65.07 -10.46
CA TYR A 523 -40.31 -64.36 -11.09
C TYR A 523 -39.82 -63.38 -12.17
N LEU A 524 -38.65 -62.76 -11.98
CA LEU A 524 -38.04 -61.89 -13.00
C LEU A 524 -37.51 -62.71 -14.19
N ASP A 525 -36.96 -63.90 -13.93
CA ASP A 525 -36.50 -64.81 -14.99
C ASP A 525 -37.68 -65.42 -15.75
N GLN A 526 -38.77 -65.81 -15.06
CA GLN A 526 -40.03 -66.18 -15.73
C GLN A 526 -40.55 -65.05 -16.65
N ALA A 527 -40.45 -63.79 -16.22
CA ALA A 527 -40.82 -62.65 -17.06
C ALA A 527 -39.87 -62.49 -18.28
N ARG A 528 -38.57 -62.75 -18.11
CA ARG A 528 -37.58 -62.75 -19.21
C ARG A 528 -37.86 -63.88 -20.21
N ASP A 529 -38.31 -65.05 -19.78
CA ASP A 529 -38.65 -66.18 -20.66
C ASP A 529 -39.93 -65.93 -21.47
N LEU A 530 -40.94 -65.28 -20.87
CA LEU A 530 -42.12 -64.79 -21.58
C LEU A 530 -41.74 -63.78 -22.68
N ALA A 531 -40.76 -62.90 -22.42
CA ALA A 531 -40.27 -61.96 -23.42
C ALA A 531 -39.48 -62.65 -24.55
N GLN A 532 -38.64 -63.63 -24.22
CA GLN A 532 -37.87 -64.42 -25.19
C GLN A 532 -38.76 -65.26 -26.11
N THR A 533 -39.83 -65.86 -25.57
CA THR A 533 -40.86 -66.58 -26.35
C THR A 533 -41.75 -65.65 -27.18
N GLY A 534 -41.65 -64.33 -26.97
CA GLY A 534 -42.22 -63.29 -27.83
C GLY A 534 -43.42 -62.54 -27.24
N ASP A 535 -43.99 -63.03 -26.13
CA ASP A 535 -45.07 -62.38 -25.40
C ASP A 535 -44.53 -61.32 -24.43
N LEU A 536 -44.16 -60.20 -25.04
CA LEU A 536 -43.74 -58.98 -24.35
C LEU A 536 -44.84 -58.42 -23.43
N THR A 537 -46.11 -58.78 -23.61
CA THR A 537 -47.22 -58.26 -22.79
C THR A 537 -47.33 -59.03 -21.47
N ALA A 538 -47.31 -60.37 -21.53
CA ALA A 538 -47.23 -61.20 -20.34
C ALA A 538 -45.93 -60.96 -19.55
N ALA A 539 -44.80 -60.77 -20.24
CA ALA A 539 -43.53 -60.41 -19.63
C ALA A 539 -43.61 -59.11 -18.80
N ILE A 540 -44.15 -58.03 -19.39
CA ILE A 540 -44.36 -56.76 -18.68
C ILE A 540 -45.25 -56.97 -17.45
N ASN A 541 -46.38 -57.67 -17.60
CA ASN A 541 -47.31 -57.90 -16.50
C ASN A 541 -46.69 -58.70 -15.34
N ALA A 542 -45.86 -59.70 -15.63
CA ALA A 542 -45.16 -60.49 -14.62
C ALA A 542 -44.13 -59.63 -13.85
N ALA A 543 -43.23 -58.94 -14.56
CA ALA A 543 -42.21 -58.10 -13.95
C ALA A 543 -42.76 -56.86 -13.23
N GLN A 544 -43.95 -56.37 -13.60
CA GLN A 544 -44.54 -55.15 -13.04
C GLN A 544 -44.74 -55.24 -11.52
N THR A 545 -45.03 -56.44 -11.01
CA THR A 545 -45.15 -56.71 -9.56
C THR A 545 -43.84 -56.38 -8.83
N ILE A 546 -42.71 -56.89 -9.33
CA ILE A 546 -41.36 -56.68 -8.81
C ILE A 546 -40.96 -55.21 -8.94
N ALA A 547 -41.20 -54.60 -10.11
CA ALA A 547 -40.90 -53.18 -10.37
C ALA A 547 -41.62 -52.24 -9.37
N SER A 548 -42.89 -52.52 -9.06
CA SER A 548 -43.67 -51.73 -8.10
C SER A 548 -43.31 -51.95 -6.62
N SER A 549 -42.51 -52.98 -6.30
CA SER A 549 -42.32 -53.44 -4.91
C SER A 549 -41.33 -52.63 -4.08
N GLY A 550 -40.46 -51.83 -4.71
CA GLY A 550 -39.32 -51.17 -4.06
C GLY A 550 -38.24 -52.12 -3.50
N ARG A 551 -38.32 -53.43 -3.80
CA ARG A 551 -37.34 -54.46 -3.38
C ARG A 551 -36.09 -54.44 -4.27
N ALA A 552 -35.07 -55.22 -3.91
CA ALA A 552 -33.75 -55.25 -4.55
C ALA A 552 -33.77 -55.37 -6.10
N LEU A 553 -34.71 -56.12 -6.68
CA LEU A 553 -34.83 -56.29 -8.14
C LEU A 553 -35.76 -55.27 -8.83
N SER A 554 -36.36 -54.33 -8.11
CA SER A 554 -37.33 -53.37 -8.68
C SER A 554 -36.76 -52.55 -9.85
N GLY A 555 -35.53 -52.05 -9.73
CA GLY A 555 -34.84 -51.33 -10.81
C GLY A 555 -34.50 -52.20 -12.02
N GLU A 556 -34.08 -53.45 -11.79
CA GLU A 556 -33.79 -54.42 -12.86
C GLU A 556 -35.07 -54.80 -13.62
N ALA A 557 -36.16 -55.04 -12.90
CA ALA A 557 -37.49 -55.31 -13.45
C ALA A 557 -38.02 -54.11 -14.25
N GLN A 558 -37.90 -52.89 -13.73
CA GLN A 558 -38.32 -51.68 -14.45
C GLN A 558 -37.51 -51.44 -15.73
N SER A 559 -36.20 -51.74 -15.73
CA SER A 559 -35.40 -51.67 -16.96
C SER A 559 -35.89 -52.66 -18.01
N ALA A 560 -36.15 -53.92 -17.62
CA ALA A 560 -36.67 -54.93 -18.54
C ALA A 560 -38.04 -54.54 -19.12
N ILE A 561 -38.95 -54.01 -18.29
CA ILE A 561 -40.24 -53.47 -18.74
C ILE A 561 -40.05 -52.34 -19.76
N ASN A 562 -39.14 -51.40 -19.51
CA ASN A 562 -38.86 -50.28 -20.43
C ASN A 562 -38.38 -50.78 -21.80
N ASP A 563 -37.49 -51.78 -21.82
CA ASP A 563 -36.97 -52.40 -23.04
C ASP A 563 -38.06 -53.17 -23.80
N TRP A 564 -38.91 -53.94 -23.12
CA TRP A 564 -40.03 -54.64 -23.75
C TRP A 564 -41.08 -53.67 -24.31
N GLN A 565 -41.39 -52.58 -23.59
CA GLN A 565 -42.24 -51.49 -24.09
C GLN A 565 -41.61 -50.78 -25.29
N ALA A 566 -40.28 -50.66 -25.37
CA ALA A 566 -39.60 -50.13 -26.55
C ALA A 566 -39.69 -51.10 -27.74
N GLN A 567 -39.58 -52.42 -27.51
CA GLN A 567 -39.75 -53.44 -28.54
C GLN A 567 -41.19 -53.49 -29.10
N ILE A 568 -42.22 -53.39 -28.25
CA ILE A 568 -43.63 -53.30 -28.70
C ILE A 568 -43.81 -52.08 -29.61
N ARG A 569 -43.41 -50.88 -29.14
CA ARG A 569 -43.49 -49.64 -29.94
C ARG A 569 -42.71 -49.73 -31.25
N ALA A 570 -41.58 -50.43 -31.29
CA ALA A 570 -40.82 -50.67 -32.51
C ALA A 570 -41.59 -51.57 -33.51
N ARG A 571 -42.21 -52.67 -33.02
CA ARG A 571 -43.06 -53.56 -33.82
C ARG A 571 -44.25 -52.79 -34.40
N ASP A 572 -44.93 -51.97 -33.60
CA ASP A 572 -46.10 -51.19 -34.02
C ASP A 572 -45.74 -50.08 -35.02
N ASN A 573 -44.66 -49.34 -34.77
CA ASN A 573 -44.16 -48.31 -35.69
C ASN A 573 -43.80 -48.92 -37.05
N TRP A 574 -43.09 -50.06 -37.07
CA TRP A 574 -42.73 -50.75 -38.31
C TRP A 574 -43.92 -51.37 -39.04
N LYS A 575 -44.92 -51.88 -38.31
CA LYS A 575 -46.18 -52.37 -38.88
C LYS A 575 -46.91 -51.24 -39.59
N ARG A 576 -47.16 -50.12 -38.88
CA ARG A 576 -47.85 -48.95 -39.44
C ARG A 576 -47.07 -48.30 -40.59
N ALA A 577 -45.75 -48.23 -40.51
CA ALA A 577 -44.92 -47.71 -41.61
C ALA A 577 -45.20 -48.47 -42.92
N ARG A 578 -45.18 -49.81 -42.87
CA ARG A 578 -45.51 -50.65 -44.04
C ARG A 578 -46.97 -50.53 -44.47
N GLU A 579 -47.92 -50.46 -43.53
CA GLU A 579 -49.35 -50.27 -43.84
C GLU A 579 -49.63 -48.95 -44.57
N VAL A 580 -48.99 -47.86 -44.14
CA VAL A 580 -49.14 -46.52 -44.77
C VAL A 580 -48.43 -46.46 -46.13
N ALA A 581 -47.25 -47.08 -46.27
CA ALA A 581 -46.50 -47.07 -47.51
C ALA A 581 -47.24 -47.69 -48.72
N ILE A 582 -48.14 -48.65 -48.48
CA ILE A 582 -48.96 -49.31 -49.51
C ILE A 582 -49.81 -48.30 -50.33
N VAL A 583 -50.13 -47.14 -49.76
CA VAL A 583 -50.90 -46.09 -50.44
C VAL A 583 -50.12 -45.45 -51.61
N GLY A 584 -48.79 -45.49 -51.60
CA GLY A 584 -47.93 -45.07 -52.72
C GLY A 584 -47.90 -43.56 -53.04
N THR A 585 -48.76 -42.74 -52.43
CA THR A 585 -48.75 -41.28 -52.59
C THR A 585 -47.59 -40.62 -51.82
N PRO A 586 -47.05 -39.47 -52.27
CA PRO A 586 -45.95 -38.79 -51.58
C PRO A 586 -46.15 -38.58 -50.08
N ASP A 587 -47.29 -38.05 -49.66
CA ASP A 587 -47.57 -37.74 -48.25
C ASP A 587 -47.59 -39.01 -47.37
N ALA A 588 -48.08 -40.13 -47.94
CA ALA A 588 -48.06 -41.43 -47.27
C ALA A 588 -46.64 -42.02 -47.19
N LEU A 589 -45.82 -41.90 -48.23
CA LEU A 589 -44.42 -42.35 -48.19
C LEU A 589 -43.61 -41.54 -47.15
N VAL A 590 -43.85 -40.23 -47.03
CA VAL A 590 -43.24 -39.39 -45.98
C VAL A 590 -43.67 -39.83 -44.58
N GLU A 591 -44.97 -40.06 -44.34
CA GLU A 591 -45.45 -40.56 -43.05
C GLU A 591 -44.92 -41.96 -42.72
N ALA A 592 -44.83 -42.85 -43.72
CA ALA A 592 -44.23 -44.18 -43.58
C ALA A 592 -42.75 -44.11 -43.19
N ILE A 593 -41.95 -43.29 -43.89
CA ILE A 593 -40.55 -42.97 -43.54
C ILE A 593 -40.48 -42.45 -42.09
N ARG A 594 -41.34 -41.50 -41.73
CA ARG A 594 -41.40 -40.90 -40.39
C ARG A 594 -41.85 -41.87 -39.30
N LEU A 595 -42.51 -42.98 -39.64
CA LEU A 595 -42.87 -44.05 -38.72
C LEU A 595 -41.73 -45.07 -38.59
N ALA A 596 -41.11 -45.46 -39.70
CA ALA A 596 -39.94 -46.34 -39.69
C ALA A 596 -38.74 -45.70 -38.97
N ASP A 597 -38.54 -44.38 -39.07
CA ASP A 597 -37.43 -43.74 -38.37
C ASP A 597 -37.63 -43.65 -36.85
N ARG A 598 -38.88 -43.81 -36.36
CA ARG A 598 -39.20 -44.02 -34.95
C ARG A 598 -38.94 -45.46 -34.45
N VAL A 599 -38.40 -46.35 -35.28
CA VAL A 599 -37.86 -47.64 -34.85
C VAL A 599 -36.47 -47.38 -34.21
N PRO A 600 -36.28 -47.66 -32.90
CA PRO A 600 -35.03 -47.35 -32.20
C PRO A 600 -33.83 -48.08 -32.81
N SER A 601 -32.64 -47.45 -32.79
CA SER A 601 -31.42 -48.00 -33.39
C SER A 601 -30.97 -49.35 -32.81
N ARG A 602 -31.35 -49.66 -31.57
CA ARG A 602 -31.10 -50.95 -30.89
C ARG A 602 -32.18 -52.01 -31.16
N SER A 603 -33.23 -51.70 -31.92
CA SER A 603 -34.26 -52.69 -32.27
C SER A 603 -33.77 -53.61 -33.37
N ILE A 604 -34.09 -54.91 -33.27
CA ILE A 604 -33.85 -55.88 -34.35
C ILE A 604 -34.50 -55.44 -35.68
N LEU A 605 -35.59 -54.67 -35.62
CA LEU A 605 -36.30 -54.15 -36.78
C LEU A 605 -35.64 -52.92 -37.41
N ARG A 606 -34.54 -52.38 -36.87
CA ARG A 606 -33.92 -51.16 -37.44
C ARG A 606 -33.33 -51.42 -38.82
N LEU A 607 -32.81 -52.62 -39.08
CA LEU A 607 -32.29 -52.97 -40.40
C LEU A 607 -33.41 -52.95 -41.46
N ASP A 608 -34.53 -53.62 -41.17
CA ASP A 608 -35.73 -53.61 -42.02
C ASP A 608 -36.27 -52.19 -42.20
N ALA A 609 -36.31 -51.40 -41.12
CA ALA A 609 -36.77 -50.01 -41.14
C ALA A 609 -35.89 -49.11 -42.02
N ASN A 610 -34.56 -49.26 -41.97
CA ASN A 610 -33.65 -48.56 -42.88
C ASN A 610 -33.92 -48.93 -44.34
N VAL A 611 -34.05 -50.22 -44.65
CA VAL A 611 -34.36 -50.69 -46.02
C VAL A 611 -35.70 -50.14 -46.51
N GLY A 612 -36.71 -50.09 -45.64
CA GLY A 612 -37.99 -49.44 -45.95
C GLY A 612 -37.84 -47.94 -46.22
N ILE A 613 -37.12 -47.21 -45.36
CA ILE A 613 -36.83 -45.78 -45.54
C ILE A 613 -36.15 -45.54 -46.89
N ASP A 614 -35.11 -46.31 -47.25
CA ASP A 614 -34.42 -46.19 -48.53
C ASP A 614 -35.33 -46.45 -49.73
N GLN A 615 -36.11 -47.54 -49.69
CA GLN A 615 -37.04 -47.89 -50.78
C GLN A 615 -38.13 -46.82 -50.99
N TRP A 616 -38.74 -46.32 -49.91
CA TRP A 616 -39.78 -45.29 -49.99
C TRP A 616 -39.20 -43.92 -50.38
N SER A 617 -37.95 -43.63 -50.00
CA SER A 617 -37.22 -42.43 -50.42
C SER A 617 -36.88 -42.46 -51.91
N GLN A 618 -36.54 -43.64 -52.45
CA GLN A 618 -36.35 -43.82 -53.89
C GLN A 618 -37.69 -43.72 -54.65
N GLN A 619 -38.77 -44.30 -54.12
CA GLN A 619 -40.11 -44.14 -54.69
C GLN A 619 -40.57 -42.67 -54.72
N LEU A 620 -40.32 -41.88 -53.66
CA LEU A 620 -40.56 -40.43 -53.67
C LEU A 620 -39.80 -39.72 -54.80
N LEU A 621 -38.52 -40.05 -55.00
CA LEU A 621 -37.71 -39.50 -56.07
C LEU A 621 -38.22 -39.89 -57.48
N ASP A 622 -38.70 -41.12 -57.66
CA ASP A 622 -39.25 -41.57 -58.94
C ASP A 622 -40.65 -40.99 -59.23
N ILE A 623 -41.47 -40.76 -58.20
CA ILE A 623 -42.71 -39.98 -58.34
C ILE A 623 -42.39 -38.54 -58.73
N ALA A 624 -41.40 -37.89 -58.10
CA ALA A 624 -40.93 -36.56 -58.49
C ALA A 624 -40.46 -36.53 -59.95
N ARG A 625 -39.63 -37.51 -60.37
CA ARG A 625 -39.16 -37.65 -61.76
C ARG A 625 -40.33 -37.79 -62.74
N SER A 626 -41.33 -38.65 -62.46
CA SER A 626 -42.50 -38.79 -63.34
C SER A 626 -43.29 -37.47 -63.48
N GLN A 627 -43.48 -36.74 -62.38
CA GLN A 627 -44.14 -35.43 -62.36
C GLN A 627 -43.35 -34.32 -63.07
N SER A 628 -42.03 -34.46 -63.27
CA SER A 628 -41.23 -33.44 -63.96
C SER A 628 -41.68 -33.19 -65.40
N ASN A 629 -42.27 -34.21 -66.06
CA ASN A 629 -42.81 -34.08 -67.42
C ASN A 629 -44.08 -33.20 -67.49
N SER A 630 -44.78 -33.00 -66.38
CA SER A 630 -46.07 -32.29 -66.31
C SER A 630 -46.02 -31.01 -65.47
N ASN A 631 -45.24 -30.97 -64.40
CA ASN A 631 -45.10 -29.80 -63.52
C ASN A 631 -43.76 -29.86 -62.76
N LEU A 632 -42.77 -29.11 -63.25
CA LEU A 632 -41.42 -29.08 -62.67
C LEU A 632 -41.38 -28.53 -61.23
N ASN A 633 -42.29 -27.60 -60.88
CA ASN A 633 -42.40 -27.09 -59.51
C ASN A 633 -42.88 -28.19 -58.56
N ARG A 634 -43.93 -28.95 -58.94
CA ARG A 634 -44.43 -30.07 -58.13
C ARG A 634 -43.44 -31.23 -58.06
N ALA A 635 -42.62 -31.43 -59.09
CA ALA A 635 -41.49 -32.37 -59.05
C ALA A 635 -40.45 -31.95 -58.00
N ILE A 636 -40.05 -30.67 -57.98
CA ILE A 636 -39.13 -30.13 -56.97
C ILE A 636 -39.71 -30.27 -55.56
N GLU A 637 -40.99 -29.92 -55.34
CA GLU A 637 -41.68 -30.11 -54.05
C GLU A 637 -41.58 -31.55 -53.56
N ILE A 638 -41.91 -32.54 -54.41
CA ILE A 638 -41.89 -33.96 -54.02
C ILE A 638 -40.46 -34.46 -53.77
N ALA A 639 -39.47 -34.02 -54.56
CA ALA A 639 -38.06 -34.39 -54.33
C ALA A 639 -37.48 -33.76 -53.05
N GLN A 640 -37.98 -32.60 -52.60
CA GLN A 640 -37.59 -31.99 -51.33
C GLN A 640 -38.07 -32.79 -50.11
N LEU A 641 -39.07 -33.67 -50.27
CA LEU A 641 -39.56 -34.56 -49.21
C LEU A 641 -38.65 -35.77 -48.95
N VAL A 642 -37.65 -36.02 -49.80
CA VAL A 642 -36.69 -37.12 -49.64
C VAL A 642 -35.82 -36.86 -48.40
N PRO A 643 -35.75 -37.78 -47.42
CA PRO A 643 -35.09 -37.54 -46.14
C PRO A 643 -33.57 -37.61 -46.24
N LYS A 644 -32.87 -36.72 -45.50
CA LYS A 644 -31.40 -36.58 -45.50
C LYS A 644 -30.62 -37.85 -45.15
N GLY A 645 -31.23 -38.80 -44.45
CA GLY A 645 -30.62 -40.06 -44.04
C GLY A 645 -30.77 -41.20 -45.06
N SER A 646 -31.41 -40.97 -46.22
CA SER A 646 -31.61 -41.99 -47.25
C SER A 646 -30.56 -41.93 -48.36
N SER A 647 -30.29 -43.09 -48.95
CA SER A 647 -29.49 -43.27 -50.17
C SER A 647 -29.98 -42.44 -51.36
N ALA A 648 -31.30 -42.21 -51.48
CA ALA A 648 -31.90 -41.41 -52.54
C ALA A 648 -31.63 -39.89 -52.41
N TYR A 649 -31.21 -39.40 -51.24
CA TYR A 649 -31.14 -37.97 -50.95
C TYR A 649 -30.15 -37.19 -51.83
N SER A 650 -28.93 -37.68 -52.02
CA SER A 650 -27.92 -37.03 -52.86
C SER A 650 -28.42 -36.85 -54.30
N THR A 651 -28.98 -37.92 -54.86
CA THR A 651 -29.61 -37.95 -56.18
C THR A 651 -30.79 -36.99 -56.26
N ALA A 652 -31.65 -36.92 -55.23
CA ALA A 652 -32.76 -35.97 -55.18
C ALA A 652 -32.28 -34.51 -55.19
N GLN A 653 -31.25 -34.18 -54.40
CA GLN A 653 -30.66 -32.83 -54.37
C GLN A 653 -29.95 -32.46 -55.69
N GLU A 654 -29.49 -33.43 -56.48
CA GLU A 654 -29.00 -33.18 -57.84
C GLU A 654 -30.14 -32.92 -58.83
N GLN A 655 -31.18 -33.75 -58.83
CA GLN A 655 -32.36 -33.56 -59.69
C GLN A 655 -33.04 -32.22 -59.43
N ILE A 656 -33.19 -31.81 -58.16
CA ILE A 656 -33.71 -30.49 -57.77
C ILE A 656 -32.90 -29.35 -58.40
N ARG A 657 -31.55 -29.41 -58.34
CA ARG A 657 -30.67 -28.39 -58.92
C ARG A 657 -30.81 -28.32 -60.44
N ASN A 658 -30.88 -29.48 -61.11
CA ASN A 658 -31.04 -29.54 -62.57
C ASN A 658 -32.41 -28.99 -63.00
N TRP A 659 -33.49 -29.31 -62.28
CA TRP A 659 -34.82 -28.74 -62.54
C TRP A 659 -34.89 -27.23 -62.24
N GLN A 660 -34.22 -26.74 -61.20
CA GLN A 660 -34.12 -25.30 -60.91
C GLN A 660 -33.38 -24.54 -62.02
N GLN A 661 -32.33 -25.13 -62.62
CA GLN A 661 -31.65 -24.54 -63.78
C GLN A 661 -32.53 -24.52 -65.04
N LEU A 662 -33.33 -25.57 -65.27
CA LEU A 662 -34.28 -25.62 -66.40
C LEU A 662 -35.44 -24.62 -66.26
N LEU A 663 -35.88 -24.32 -65.03
CA LEU A 663 -36.86 -23.27 -64.75
C LEU A 663 -36.31 -21.85 -64.91
N ASN A 664 -34.98 -21.66 -64.85
CA ASN A 664 -34.36 -20.35 -64.80
C ASN A 664 -32.96 -20.34 -65.47
N PRO A 665 -32.89 -20.58 -66.79
CA PRO A 665 -31.62 -20.67 -67.52
C PRO A 665 -30.89 -19.32 -67.57
N GLN A 666 -29.56 -19.35 -67.42
CA GLN A 666 -28.74 -18.14 -67.44
C GLN A 666 -28.64 -17.54 -68.88
N PRO A 667 -28.61 -16.21 -69.04
CA PRO A 667 -28.46 -15.58 -70.36
C PRO A 667 -27.11 -15.90 -71.02
N LEU A 668 -27.13 -16.09 -72.35
CA LEU A 668 -25.91 -16.22 -73.16
C LEU A 668 -25.15 -14.88 -73.22
N PRO A 669 -23.80 -14.90 -73.24
CA PRO A 669 -22.99 -13.69 -73.40
C PRO A 669 -23.19 -13.05 -74.78
N GLN A 670 -23.19 -11.70 -74.82
CA GLN A 670 -23.26 -10.93 -76.06
C GLN A 670 -21.89 -10.79 -76.73
N PRO A 671 -21.82 -10.65 -78.07
CA PRO A 671 -20.55 -10.50 -78.80
C PRO A 671 -20.02 -9.06 -78.76
N GLU A 672 -18.70 -8.90 -78.65
CA GLU A 672 -18.02 -7.61 -78.85
C GLU A 672 -17.75 -7.31 -80.35
N PRO A 673 -17.58 -6.02 -80.74
CA PRO A 673 -17.47 -5.63 -82.16
C PRO A 673 -16.08 -5.82 -82.78
N VAL A 674 -16.06 -5.87 -84.12
CA VAL A 674 -14.86 -6.11 -84.95
C VAL A 674 -13.99 -4.85 -85.12
N LEU A 675 -12.66 -5.03 -85.07
CA LEU A 675 -11.68 -4.19 -85.77
C LEU A 675 -10.80 -5.06 -86.70
N PRO A 676 -10.46 -4.63 -87.93
CA PRO A 676 -9.97 -5.54 -88.96
C PRO A 676 -8.44 -5.63 -89.12
N GLN A 677 -7.98 -6.87 -89.35
CA GLN A 677 -6.81 -7.30 -90.14
C GLN A 677 -5.42 -6.65 -89.90
N ALA A 678 -4.49 -7.51 -89.45
CA ALA A 678 -3.11 -7.53 -89.95
C ALA A 678 -2.77 -8.97 -90.41
N SER A 679 -1.93 -9.09 -91.43
CA SER A 679 -1.73 -10.32 -92.21
C SER A 679 -0.60 -11.23 -91.71
N VAL A 680 -0.82 -12.56 -91.78
CA VAL A 680 0.12 -13.62 -92.23
C VAL A 680 1.53 -13.66 -91.61
N THR A 681 1.85 -14.77 -90.92
CA THR A 681 2.92 -15.71 -91.34
C THR A 681 2.81 -17.08 -90.64
N ASP A 682 3.30 -18.11 -91.33
CA ASP A 682 3.58 -19.48 -90.83
C ASP A 682 4.46 -19.52 -89.56
N GLY A 683 4.41 -20.64 -88.84
CA GLY A 683 5.27 -20.90 -87.68
C GLY A 683 5.14 -22.32 -87.10
N THR A 684 5.83 -23.30 -87.69
CA THR A 684 5.94 -24.68 -87.18
C THR A 684 6.64 -24.82 -85.84
N ASN A 685 6.20 -25.80 -85.04
CA ASN A 685 6.97 -26.63 -84.08
C ASN A 685 8.06 -25.96 -83.21
N LEU A 686 7.85 -25.97 -81.89
CA LEU A 686 8.44 -27.01 -81.01
C LEU A 686 7.72 -27.10 -79.66
#